data_AF-A0A8T1VBC6-F1
#
_entry.id   AF-A0A8T1VBC6-F1
#
_cell.length_a   1.000
_cell.length_b   1.000
_cell.length_c   1.000
_cell.angle_alpha   90.00
_cell.angle_beta   90.00
_cell.angle_gamma   90.00
#
_symmetry.space_group_name_H-M   'P 1'
#
loop_
_entity.id
_entity.type
_entity.pdbx_description
1 polymer ?
#
loop_
_entity_poly.entity_id
_entity_poly.type
_entity_poly.pdbx_seq_one_letter_code
_entity_poly.pdbx_strand_id
1 'polypeptide(L)'
;MMLRVRRAVARPLRSVARLSTSAADPSQTFISTPIFYVNAAPHIGHVHSAVLADALARWHKVKGGDVLFTTGTDEHGLKVQEAAEKSGTRDYKRFCDEVSSRFNEIFQEANVDYSRFIRTSDEDHHEAVDAFWRTIRDNGHIYLGDHESWYCKSDESFLTELQVEDKEDADGQVVKVSKESGHPVEMLREENYKFRLSAFQDRLLEWLDANPDVIVPKSRYNEVRAAVTGGLRDLSVSRLSEKIQWAIKVPDDENHCVYVWLDALTNYLTSAGYPGNIDRAWPAAYHIVGKDILKFHAIYWPAFLMAAGLPLPKKVVAHAHWTVGNVKMSKSLGNVVDPHEMLSKYGSDFVRFFLLREGVLTNDGDFNAETLEDRVNSELADTLGNLVSRSTGKSVLVKGIVPKRPELDCLTEEDKELVAKGQALAAKVERLFDTPDFARGLEEIVFFLHDVNRYFTIMEPWVLSKTLKSSEDLTSEEYKTTRARLDTVLYLSIDAARMSAILLQPVVPIAAAKILDYLAVPEGKRSLTNATLLSDNEQVMGAVLSNSKSFVTFPKIHTKRGRVLQPSNRQGGGASGDDDIEFLYTAPSGSSSQRKEKHEVFGYDKWPFGGKGKPLEVPTPSGEACKQISQLLARADAEAGEYSFGGQADSLPAVAGLFVKEVGDISVPLCAEQAEKLIARCDRSPFGRKLDTMMDENVRKSWQLAPDQVEIKNPLWHTGMDQLSETIASRLGYREEDGMVATLVTQLPSLHEGGDLVVYRGGEVKYHHDFGKKEGTACYLPHYAVHYADAEHALEKVTKGYRLVLVYSICLPPAMRHLMRSNDESLSEELDRAISSMGDQDDSFALLLAHEYTGKSITEFGSGALKNVDRARFQTLKEANRLVVPNKRLQLFIAQLKHDISYWDDGGSWIENTRDESITWYSPVGKKLGHSLDVNVRLNLLDPGKEALSELWMPHGNSTFEGAWC
;
A
#
# COMPACT_ATOMS: atom_id res chain seq x y z
N MET A 1 8.72 -74.79 39.45
CA MET A 1 8.34 -74.08 38.21
C MET A 1 7.37 -72.96 38.57
N MET A 2 7.70 -71.72 38.20
CA MET A 2 6.87 -70.49 38.16
C MET A 2 5.79 -70.22 39.23
N LEU A 3 5.99 -69.14 40.01
CA LEU A 3 4.89 -68.38 40.61
C LEU A 3 4.37 -67.29 39.65
N ARG A 4 3.07 -66.99 39.69
CA ARG A 4 2.48 -65.75 39.13
C ARG A 4 1.45 -65.17 40.10
N VAL A 5 1.55 -63.86 40.34
CA VAL A 5 0.65 -63.07 41.19
C VAL A 5 -0.39 -62.34 40.32
N ARG A 6 -1.57 -62.06 40.90
CA ARG A 6 -2.74 -61.49 40.23
C ARG A 6 -2.52 -60.04 39.77
N ARG A 7 -3.12 -59.66 38.63
CA ARG A 7 -3.55 -58.28 38.31
C ARG A 7 -5.06 -58.27 38.10
N ALA A 8 -5.75 -57.29 38.67
CA ALA A 8 -7.15 -57.01 38.37
C ALA A 8 -7.24 -56.18 37.08
N VAL A 9 -8.27 -56.43 36.26
CA VAL A 9 -8.51 -55.72 35.00
C VAL A 9 -9.69 -54.77 35.18
N ALA A 10 -9.51 -53.50 34.82
CA ALA A 10 -10.56 -52.50 34.88
C ALA A 10 -11.63 -52.73 33.79
N ARG A 11 -12.90 -52.40 34.09
CA ARG A 11 -14.00 -52.43 33.14
C ARG A 11 -13.94 -51.22 32.19
N PRO A 12 -14.26 -51.37 30.88
CA PRO A 12 -14.45 -50.23 29.99
C PRO A 12 -15.82 -49.58 30.22
N LEU A 13 -15.84 -48.26 30.40
CA LEU A 13 -17.08 -47.48 30.39
C LEU A 13 -17.48 -47.18 28.95
N ARG A 14 -18.54 -47.84 28.46
CA ARG A 14 -19.28 -47.44 27.26
C ARG A 14 -20.47 -46.58 27.67
N SER A 15 -20.48 -45.31 27.24
CA SER A 15 -21.52 -44.79 26.33
C SER A 15 -21.28 -43.32 26.05
N VAL A 16 -20.96 -42.97 24.80
CA VAL A 16 -21.13 -41.60 24.31
C VAL A 16 -22.63 -41.33 24.30
N ALA A 17 -23.09 -40.49 25.22
CA ALA A 17 -24.47 -40.01 25.20
C ALA A 17 -24.65 -39.17 23.92
N ARG A 18 -25.67 -39.50 23.11
CA ARG A 18 -26.08 -38.61 22.03
C ARG A 18 -26.57 -37.32 22.67
N LEU A 19 -25.84 -36.23 22.47
CA LEU A 19 -26.32 -34.89 22.76
C LEU A 19 -27.65 -34.71 22.01
N SER A 20 -28.73 -34.51 22.75
CA SER A 20 -29.99 -34.06 22.17
C SER A 20 -29.75 -32.69 21.55
N THR A 21 -30.19 -32.51 20.31
CA THR A 21 -30.20 -31.21 19.65
C THR A 21 -31.19 -30.26 20.34
N SER A 22 -30.78 -29.63 21.43
CA SER A 22 -31.25 -28.27 21.72
C SER A 22 -30.78 -27.38 20.56
N ALA A 23 -31.54 -26.34 20.22
CA ALA A 23 -31.09 -25.35 19.27
C ALA A 23 -29.70 -24.84 19.71
N ALA A 24 -28.71 -24.93 18.82
CA ALA A 24 -27.39 -24.39 19.09
C ALA A 24 -27.52 -22.87 19.28
N ASP A 25 -27.06 -22.39 20.43
CA ASP A 25 -26.83 -20.97 20.67
C ASP A 25 -25.87 -20.46 19.57
N PRO A 26 -26.15 -19.34 18.88
CA PRO A 26 -25.34 -18.94 17.73
C PRO A 26 -23.86 -18.79 18.10
N SER A 27 -22.98 -19.42 17.32
CA SER A 27 -21.53 -19.32 17.55
C SER A 27 -21.06 -17.88 17.38
N GLN A 28 -20.47 -17.32 18.44
CA GLN A 28 -19.92 -15.97 18.46
C GLN A 28 -18.63 -15.88 17.65
N THR A 29 -18.43 -14.77 16.97
CA THR A 29 -17.11 -14.44 16.41
C THR A 29 -16.22 -14.01 17.57
N PHE A 30 -15.24 -14.84 17.95
CA PHE A 30 -14.31 -14.49 19.01
C PHE A 30 -13.08 -13.74 18.47
N ILE A 31 -12.86 -12.53 18.99
CA ILE A 31 -11.76 -11.62 18.66
C ILE A 31 -10.99 -11.30 19.95
N SER A 32 -9.66 -11.25 19.88
CA SER A 32 -8.82 -10.78 20.99
C SER A 32 -7.77 -9.74 20.56
N THR A 33 -7.41 -8.85 21.47
CA THR A 33 -6.07 -8.23 21.49
C THR A 33 -5.04 -9.20 22.12
N PRO A 34 -3.77 -8.81 22.32
CA PRO A 34 -2.97 -9.37 23.40
C PRO A 34 -3.51 -8.88 24.75
N ILE A 35 -3.07 -9.52 25.83
CA ILE A 35 -3.10 -8.90 27.16
C ILE A 35 -1.80 -8.13 27.39
N PHE A 36 -1.87 -6.97 28.06
CA PHE A 36 -0.76 -6.01 28.13
C PHE A 36 -0.02 -6.08 29.47
N TYR A 37 1.31 -6.07 29.45
CA TYR A 37 2.13 -6.08 30.66
C TYR A 37 1.88 -4.84 31.55
N VAL A 38 1.56 -5.06 32.82
CA VAL A 38 1.33 -4.00 33.81
C VAL A 38 2.61 -3.42 34.44
N ASN A 39 3.78 -3.65 33.84
CA ASN A 39 5.03 -3.01 34.27
C ASN A 39 5.09 -1.50 33.92
N ALA A 40 4.11 -0.99 33.18
CA ALA A 40 4.10 0.34 32.61
C ALA A 40 2.67 0.88 32.41
N ALA A 41 2.48 2.19 32.64
CA ALA A 41 1.32 2.92 32.13
C ALA A 41 1.14 2.73 30.60
N PRO A 42 -0.10 2.74 30.08
CA PRO A 42 -0.39 2.51 28.67
C PRO A 42 0.15 3.63 27.75
N HIS A 43 0.34 3.30 26.47
CA HIS A 43 0.77 4.22 25.43
C HIS A 43 -0.02 3.98 24.14
N ILE A 44 0.09 4.88 23.15
CA ILE A 44 -0.72 4.83 21.90
C ILE A 44 -0.64 3.48 21.16
N GLY A 45 0.48 2.74 21.22
CA GLY A 45 0.59 1.39 20.64
C GLY A 45 -0.36 0.33 21.24
N HIS A 46 -0.72 0.44 22.52
CA HIS A 46 -1.73 -0.43 23.15
C HIS A 46 -3.13 -0.04 22.68
N VAL A 47 -3.40 1.27 22.59
CA VAL A 47 -4.65 1.81 22.06
C VAL A 47 -4.85 1.39 20.59
N HIS A 48 -3.81 1.40 19.77
CA HIS A 48 -3.88 0.90 18.38
C HIS A 48 -4.35 -0.56 18.32
N SER A 49 -3.75 -1.45 19.13
CA SER A 49 -4.14 -2.86 19.19
C SER A 49 -5.61 -3.02 19.59
N ALA A 50 -6.05 -2.28 20.61
CA ALA A 50 -7.43 -2.28 21.10
C ALA A 50 -8.44 -1.70 20.10
N VAL A 51 -8.09 -0.59 19.43
CA VAL A 51 -8.92 0.05 18.40
C VAL A 51 -9.04 -0.82 17.14
N LEU A 52 -7.97 -1.53 16.74
CA LEU A 52 -8.00 -2.46 15.61
C LEU A 52 -8.91 -3.66 15.88
N ALA A 53 -8.82 -4.25 17.08
CA ALA A 53 -9.70 -5.34 17.50
C ALA A 53 -11.16 -4.88 17.68
N ASP A 54 -11.39 -3.68 18.23
CA ASP A 54 -12.71 -3.07 18.37
C ASP A 54 -13.36 -2.72 17.03
N ALA A 55 -12.61 -2.16 16.08
CA ALA A 55 -13.09 -1.91 14.73
C ALA A 55 -13.47 -3.23 14.04
N LEU A 56 -12.72 -4.30 14.24
CA LEU A 56 -13.11 -5.62 13.72
C LEU A 56 -14.37 -6.18 14.42
N ALA A 57 -14.49 -6.03 15.74
CA ALA A 57 -15.67 -6.42 16.49
C ALA A 57 -16.92 -5.66 16.01
N ARG A 58 -16.82 -4.34 15.88
CA ARG A 58 -17.88 -3.48 15.33
C ARG A 58 -18.21 -3.82 13.87
N TRP A 59 -17.21 -4.19 13.05
CA TRP A 59 -17.45 -4.65 11.69
C TRP A 59 -18.29 -5.94 11.65
N HIS A 60 -17.97 -6.93 12.48
CA HIS A 60 -18.80 -8.13 12.61
C HIS A 60 -20.21 -7.84 13.15
N LYS A 61 -20.38 -6.88 14.07
CA LYS A 61 -21.71 -6.38 14.49
C LYS A 61 -22.47 -5.71 13.32
N VAL A 62 -21.82 -4.92 12.48
CA VAL A 62 -22.41 -4.30 11.26
C VAL A 62 -22.82 -5.34 10.21
N LYS A 63 -22.12 -6.49 10.14
CA LYS A 63 -22.53 -7.68 9.36
C LYS A 63 -23.68 -8.48 10.01
N GLY A 64 -24.10 -8.15 11.23
CA GLY A 64 -25.17 -8.82 11.96
C GLY A 64 -24.76 -10.04 12.78
N GLY A 65 -23.46 -10.23 13.02
CA GLY A 65 -22.93 -11.32 13.85
C GLY A 65 -22.88 -10.98 15.35
N ASP A 66 -23.05 -12.00 16.20
CA ASP A 66 -22.71 -11.93 17.63
C ASP A 66 -21.18 -12.05 17.80
N VAL A 67 -20.61 -11.33 18.76
CA VAL A 67 -19.17 -11.11 18.92
C VAL A 67 -18.78 -11.20 20.39
N LEU A 68 -17.81 -12.06 20.68
CA LEU A 68 -17.04 -12.01 21.91
C LEU A 68 -15.74 -11.24 21.60
N PHE A 69 -15.54 -10.08 22.21
CA PHE A 69 -14.28 -9.34 22.10
C PHE A 69 -13.60 -9.27 23.47
N THR A 70 -12.38 -9.82 23.59
CA THR A 70 -11.59 -9.76 24.82
C THR A 70 -10.35 -8.86 24.67
N THR A 71 -10.07 -8.10 25.72
CA THR A 71 -8.80 -7.39 25.96
C THR A 71 -8.39 -7.62 27.43
N GLY A 72 -7.23 -7.16 27.88
CA GLY A 72 -6.83 -7.38 29.28
C GLY A 72 -5.38 -7.09 29.64
N THR A 73 -4.96 -7.57 30.80
CA THR A 73 -3.63 -7.35 31.39
C THR A 73 -2.88 -8.63 31.76
N ASP A 74 -1.58 -8.67 31.40
CA ASP A 74 -0.59 -9.64 31.87
C ASP A 74 0.06 -9.07 33.13
N GLU A 75 -0.17 -9.75 34.25
CA GLU A 75 0.07 -9.26 35.60
C GLU A 75 1.14 -10.07 36.33
N HIS A 76 1.65 -11.15 35.75
CA HIS A 76 2.59 -12.06 36.40
C HIS A 76 4.03 -11.94 35.90
N GLY A 77 4.94 -12.54 36.66
CA GLY A 77 6.33 -12.71 36.30
C GLY A 77 7.26 -11.58 36.78
N LEU A 78 8.57 -11.86 36.66
CA LEU A 78 9.64 -11.07 37.25
C LEU A 78 9.60 -9.57 36.86
N LYS A 79 9.25 -9.25 35.61
CA LYS A 79 9.18 -7.85 35.13
C LYS A 79 8.12 -7.01 35.86
N VAL A 80 6.99 -7.61 36.23
CA VAL A 80 5.94 -6.93 36.99
C VAL A 80 6.35 -6.81 38.45
N GLN A 81 6.92 -7.88 39.02
CA GLN A 81 7.46 -7.89 40.37
C GLN A 81 8.53 -6.79 40.59
N GLU A 82 9.51 -6.71 39.68
CA GLU A 82 10.53 -5.65 39.68
C GLU A 82 9.95 -4.24 39.54
N ALA A 83 8.91 -4.06 38.71
CA ALA A 83 8.29 -2.75 38.52
C ALA A 83 7.56 -2.27 39.78
N ALA A 84 6.86 -3.19 40.45
CA ALA A 84 6.24 -2.94 41.75
C ALA A 84 7.32 -2.59 42.80
N GLU A 85 8.39 -3.36 42.91
CA GLU A 85 9.47 -3.10 43.87
C GLU A 85 10.19 -1.78 43.58
N LYS A 86 10.43 -1.43 42.31
CA LYS A 86 10.99 -0.13 41.89
C LYS A 86 10.04 1.05 42.20
N SER A 87 8.73 0.82 42.28
CA SER A 87 7.74 1.79 42.76
C SER A 87 7.63 1.86 44.30
N GLY A 88 8.35 1.02 45.03
CA GLY A 88 8.40 1.01 46.50
C GLY A 88 7.34 0.14 47.18
N THR A 89 6.69 -0.78 46.45
CA THR A 89 5.70 -1.72 47.03
C THR A 89 6.07 -3.19 46.81
N ARG A 90 5.67 -4.03 47.77
CA ARG A 90 5.63 -5.51 47.65
C ARG A 90 4.21 -6.06 47.66
N ASP A 91 3.21 -5.18 47.70
CA ASP A 91 1.83 -5.53 47.39
C ASP A 91 1.67 -5.54 45.87
N TYR A 92 2.13 -6.65 45.27
CA TYR A 92 2.12 -6.85 43.83
C TYR A 92 0.72 -6.81 43.24
N LYS A 93 -0.28 -7.37 43.96
CA LYS A 93 -1.68 -7.34 43.53
C LYS A 93 -2.18 -5.92 43.41
N ARG A 94 -1.96 -5.08 44.43
CA ARG A 94 -2.37 -3.67 44.41
C ARG A 94 -1.67 -2.89 43.29
N PHE A 95 -0.39 -3.12 43.04
CA PHE A 95 0.32 -2.51 41.92
C PHE A 95 -0.33 -2.88 40.58
N CYS A 96 -0.69 -4.16 40.39
CA CYS A 96 -1.40 -4.62 39.20
C CYS A 96 -2.81 -4.03 39.10
N ASP A 97 -3.56 -3.98 40.21
CA ASP A 97 -4.89 -3.34 40.28
C ASP A 97 -4.81 -1.86 39.83
N GLU A 98 -3.85 -1.10 40.33
CA GLU A 98 -3.66 0.33 40.01
C GLU A 98 -3.25 0.58 38.55
N VAL A 99 -2.41 -0.28 37.96
CA VAL A 99 -1.99 -0.13 36.55
C VAL A 99 -3.06 -0.67 35.59
N SER A 100 -3.72 -1.78 35.93
CA SER A 100 -4.81 -2.37 35.13
C SER A 100 -6.00 -1.41 35.00
N SER A 101 -6.35 -0.68 36.07
CA SER A 101 -7.36 0.38 36.01
C SER A 101 -7.06 1.41 34.92
N ARG A 102 -5.80 1.84 34.77
CA ARG A 102 -5.38 2.83 33.75
C ARG A 102 -5.50 2.29 32.32
N PHE A 103 -5.25 0.99 32.11
CA PHE A 103 -5.49 0.34 30.81
C PHE A 103 -7.00 0.27 30.50
N ASN A 104 -7.81 -0.03 31.50
CA ASN A 104 -9.27 -0.07 31.35
C ASN A 104 -9.85 1.34 31.07
N GLU A 105 -9.42 2.35 31.83
CA GLU A 105 -9.79 3.76 31.66
C GLU A 105 -9.45 4.28 30.25
N ILE A 106 -8.21 4.08 29.78
CA ILE A 106 -7.80 4.60 28.47
C ILE A 106 -8.53 3.91 27.29
N PHE A 107 -8.92 2.64 27.44
CA PHE A 107 -9.73 1.96 26.44
C PHE A 107 -11.18 2.47 26.43
N GLN A 108 -11.73 2.83 27.59
CA GLN A 108 -13.03 3.51 27.67
C GLN A 108 -12.97 4.92 27.05
N GLU A 109 -11.93 5.70 27.32
CA GLU A 109 -11.70 7.01 26.66
C GLU A 109 -11.55 6.87 25.13
N ALA A 110 -10.88 5.81 24.66
CA ALA A 110 -10.75 5.47 23.24
C ALA A 110 -12.02 4.85 22.61
N ASN A 111 -13.13 4.74 23.36
CA ASN A 111 -14.40 4.16 22.93
C ASN A 111 -14.25 2.72 22.38
N VAL A 112 -13.47 1.90 23.07
CA VAL A 112 -13.28 0.46 22.79
C VAL A 112 -14.40 -0.32 23.49
N ASP A 113 -15.19 -1.08 22.74
CA ASP A 113 -16.40 -1.80 23.19
C ASP A 113 -16.12 -3.31 23.32
N TYR A 114 -15.30 -3.67 24.32
CA TYR A 114 -14.95 -5.05 24.65
C TYR A 114 -16.05 -5.76 25.48
N SER A 115 -16.21 -7.05 25.24
CA SER A 115 -17.11 -7.94 26.00
C SER A 115 -16.51 -8.38 27.34
N ARG A 116 -15.18 -8.57 27.39
CA ARG A 116 -14.43 -8.93 28.62
C ARG A 116 -13.11 -8.16 28.67
N PHE A 117 -12.82 -7.58 29.83
CA PHE A 117 -11.47 -7.17 30.22
C PHE A 117 -10.96 -8.25 31.19
N ILE A 118 -10.03 -9.10 30.75
CA ILE A 118 -9.47 -10.19 31.57
C ILE A 118 -8.19 -9.73 32.27
N ARG A 119 -7.96 -10.23 33.47
CA ARG A 119 -6.71 -10.06 34.19
C ARG A 119 -6.14 -11.44 34.51
N THR A 120 -4.83 -11.62 34.33
CA THR A 120 -4.20 -12.91 34.69
C THR A 120 -4.23 -13.21 36.19
N SER A 121 -4.52 -12.21 37.03
CA SER A 121 -4.78 -12.38 38.47
C SER A 121 -6.24 -12.70 38.83
N ASP A 122 -7.14 -12.86 37.84
CA ASP A 122 -8.52 -13.30 38.07
C ASP A 122 -8.56 -14.78 38.53
N GLU A 123 -9.44 -15.11 39.48
CA GLU A 123 -9.54 -16.47 40.05
C GLU A 123 -9.91 -17.53 38.99
N ASP A 124 -10.80 -17.20 38.05
CA ASP A 124 -11.19 -18.10 36.95
C ASP A 124 -10.05 -18.35 35.95
N HIS A 125 -9.14 -17.38 35.80
CA HIS A 125 -7.93 -17.56 35.01
C HIS A 125 -6.94 -18.51 35.68
N HIS A 126 -6.78 -18.42 37.01
CA HIS A 126 -5.94 -19.37 37.76
C HIS A 126 -6.48 -20.81 37.64
N GLU A 127 -7.80 -21.01 37.73
CA GLU A 127 -8.44 -22.31 37.50
C GLU A 127 -8.22 -22.82 36.06
N ALA A 128 -8.32 -21.95 35.07
CA ALA A 128 -8.04 -22.27 33.67
C ALA A 128 -6.59 -22.69 33.45
N VAL A 129 -5.61 -22.01 34.05
CA VAL A 129 -4.18 -22.33 33.93
C VAL A 129 -3.85 -23.66 34.62
N ASP A 130 -4.38 -23.95 35.82
CA ASP A 130 -4.20 -25.26 36.47
C ASP A 130 -4.76 -26.39 35.59
N ALA A 131 -6.00 -26.25 35.11
CA ALA A 131 -6.65 -27.26 34.28
C ALA A 131 -5.93 -27.46 32.92
N PHE A 132 -5.43 -26.38 32.30
CA PHE A 132 -4.70 -26.46 31.03
C PHE A 132 -3.32 -27.10 31.20
N TRP A 133 -2.59 -26.73 32.26
CA TRP A 133 -1.33 -27.37 32.63
C TRP A 133 -1.49 -28.86 32.86
N ARG A 134 -2.46 -29.27 33.70
CA ARG A 134 -2.76 -30.69 33.98
C ARG A 134 -3.07 -31.44 32.69
N THR A 135 -3.89 -30.87 31.81
CA THR A 135 -4.24 -31.49 30.52
C THR A 135 -3.00 -31.74 29.64
N ILE A 136 -2.12 -30.75 29.46
CA ILE A 136 -0.90 -30.89 28.65
C ILE A 136 0.09 -31.89 29.30
N ARG A 137 0.22 -31.86 30.64
CA ARG A 137 1.07 -32.77 31.42
C ARG A 137 0.58 -34.20 31.33
N ASP A 138 -0.70 -34.44 31.53
CA ASP A 138 -1.30 -35.77 31.59
C ASP A 138 -1.38 -36.40 30.17
N ASN A 139 -1.41 -35.58 29.11
CA ASN A 139 -1.15 -36.00 27.72
C ASN A 139 0.34 -36.30 27.41
N GLY A 140 1.26 -36.14 28.37
CA GLY A 140 2.67 -36.51 28.26
C GLY A 140 3.59 -35.45 27.62
N HIS A 141 3.10 -34.23 27.43
CA HIS A 141 3.83 -33.17 26.72
C HIS A 141 4.62 -32.21 27.63
N ILE A 142 4.43 -32.27 28.95
CA ILE A 142 5.29 -31.61 29.95
C ILE A 142 6.11 -32.67 30.69
N TYR A 143 7.39 -32.39 30.91
CA TYR A 143 8.32 -33.24 31.67
C TYR A 143 9.34 -32.38 32.44
N LEU A 144 9.87 -32.89 33.55
CA LEU A 144 10.90 -32.20 34.33
C LEU A 144 12.28 -32.41 33.68
N GLY A 145 13.13 -31.36 33.62
CA GLY A 145 14.51 -31.52 33.17
C GLY A 145 15.36 -30.25 33.24
N ASP A 146 16.67 -30.43 33.17
CA ASP A 146 17.66 -29.36 33.41
C ASP A 146 17.68 -28.30 32.30
N HIS A 147 17.56 -27.03 32.68
CA HIS A 147 17.89 -25.88 31.85
C HIS A 147 19.30 -25.39 32.19
N GLU A 148 20.20 -25.49 31.22
CA GLU A 148 21.55 -24.95 31.30
C GLU A 148 21.62 -23.64 30.51
N SER A 149 22.10 -22.57 31.14
CA SER A 149 22.37 -21.27 30.51
C SER A 149 23.67 -20.69 31.07
N TRP A 150 24.46 -20.07 30.20
CA TRP A 150 25.58 -19.27 30.68
C TRP A 150 25.06 -18.02 31.38
N TYR A 151 25.75 -17.59 32.42
CA TYR A 151 25.48 -16.38 33.17
C TYR A 151 26.79 -15.62 33.38
N CYS A 152 26.84 -14.37 32.93
CA CYS A 152 27.95 -13.49 33.29
C CYS A 152 27.62 -12.78 34.61
N LYS A 153 28.38 -13.08 35.67
CA LYS A 153 28.27 -12.38 36.95
C LYS A 153 28.61 -10.89 36.86
N SER A 154 29.50 -10.50 35.93
CA SER A 154 29.90 -9.10 35.74
C SER A 154 28.89 -8.29 34.93
N ASP A 155 28.20 -8.92 33.97
CA ASP A 155 27.17 -8.27 33.14
C ASP A 155 25.74 -8.43 33.73
N GLU A 156 25.59 -9.21 34.81
CA GLU A 156 24.33 -9.70 35.38
C GLU A 156 23.36 -10.29 34.33
N SER A 157 23.92 -10.97 33.32
CA SER A 157 23.23 -11.33 32.08
C SER A 157 23.28 -12.82 31.77
N PHE A 158 22.16 -13.38 31.31
CA PHE A 158 22.07 -14.73 30.77
C PHE A 158 22.45 -14.74 29.29
N LEU A 159 23.39 -15.62 28.92
CA LEU A 159 23.99 -15.68 27.60
C LEU A 159 23.75 -17.06 26.96
N THR A 160 23.45 -17.05 25.67
CA THR A 160 23.36 -18.29 24.88
C THR A 160 24.74 -18.81 24.49
N GLU A 161 24.83 -20.08 24.08
CA GLU A 161 26.09 -20.68 23.55
C GLU A 161 26.72 -19.87 22.40
N LEU A 162 25.91 -19.12 21.64
CA LEU A 162 26.38 -18.26 20.55
C LEU A 162 27.02 -16.96 21.05
N GLN A 163 26.67 -16.49 22.25
CA GLN A 163 27.13 -15.24 22.86
C GLN A 163 28.33 -15.43 23.80
N VAL A 164 28.81 -16.66 23.95
CA VAL A 164 30.01 -16.98 24.74
C VAL A 164 31.11 -17.53 23.84
N GLU A 165 32.36 -17.31 24.24
CA GLU A 165 33.55 -17.85 23.57
C GLU A 165 34.58 -18.36 24.57
N ASP A 166 35.49 -19.18 24.06
CA ASP A 166 36.59 -19.76 24.83
C ASP A 166 37.81 -18.82 24.73
N LYS A 167 38.43 -18.51 25.87
CA LYS A 167 39.57 -17.59 25.97
C LYS A 167 40.59 -18.09 26.98
N GLU A 168 41.87 -18.00 26.68
CA GLU A 168 42.92 -18.30 27.66
C GLU A 168 43.00 -17.18 28.72
N ASP A 169 43.02 -17.57 29.99
CA ASP A 169 43.29 -16.68 31.11
C ASP A 169 44.81 -16.43 31.29
N ALA A 170 45.16 -15.64 32.31
CA ALA A 170 46.55 -15.28 32.58
C ALA A 170 47.45 -16.47 33.00
N ASP A 171 46.86 -17.60 33.39
CA ASP A 171 47.55 -18.83 33.76
C ASP A 171 47.55 -19.88 32.62
N GLY A 172 47.01 -19.53 31.45
CA GLY A 172 46.94 -20.40 30.27
C GLY A 172 45.81 -21.43 30.33
N GLN A 173 44.81 -21.25 31.20
CA GLN A 173 43.61 -22.10 31.22
C GLN A 173 42.52 -21.51 30.33
N VAL A 174 41.85 -22.39 29.57
CA VAL A 174 40.73 -21.98 28.72
C VAL A 174 39.48 -21.78 29.60
N VAL A 175 39.02 -20.54 29.67
CA VAL A 175 37.79 -20.12 30.37
C VAL A 175 36.75 -19.63 29.37
N LYS A 176 35.47 -19.87 29.67
CA LYS A 176 34.36 -19.28 28.90
C LYS A 176 34.16 -17.82 29.30
N VAL A 177 34.03 -16.94 28.32
CA VAL A 177 33.75 -15.51 28.50
C VAL A 177 32.57 -15.05 27.64
N SER A 178 31.94 -13.95 28.05
CA SER A 178 30.98 -13.19 27.25
C SER A 178 31.68 -12.59 26.03
N LYS A 179 31.13 -12.78 24.82
CA LYS A 179 31.65 -12.14 23.58
C LYS A 179 31.48 -10.63 23.58
N GLU A 180 30.56 -10.11 24.38
CA GLU A 180 30.20 -8.68 24.40
C GLU A 180 31.12 -7.90 25.36
N SER A 181 31.37 -8.44 26.56
CA SER A 181 32.17 -7.78 27.61
C SER A 181 33.57 -8.37 27.82
N GLY A 182 33.82 -9.59 27.33
CA GLY A 182 35.03 -10.35 27.62
C GLY A 182 35.13 -10.87 29.07
N HIS A 183 34.06 -10.74 29.88
CA HIS A 183 34.04 -11.18 31.27
C HIS A 183 33.73 -12.68 31.41
N PRO A 184 34.27 -13.38 32.43
CA PRO A 184 34.00 -14.79 32.67
C PRO A 184 32.51 -15.10 32.85
N VAL A 185 32.09 -16.24 32.31
CA VAL A 185 30.72 -16.76 32.45
C VAL A 185 30.71 -18.10 33.16
N GLU A 186 29.67 -18.36 33.93
CA GLU A 186 29.43 -19.65 34.56
C GLU A 186 28.19 -20.33 33.98
N MET A 187 28.19 -21.66 33.91
CA MET A 187 26.99 -22.40 33.52
C MET A 187 26.07 -22.54 34.73
N LEU A 188 24.92 -21.86 34.71
CA LEU A 188 23.85 -22.09 35.67
C LEU A 188 22.94 -23.21 35.16
N ARG A 189 22.70 -24.20 36.02
CA ARG A 189 21.81 -25.34 35.76
C ARG A 189 20.61 -25.26 36.71
N GLU A 190 19.44 -25.08 36.14
CA GLU A 190 18.17 -25.01 36.87
C GLU A 190 17.22 -26.10 36.39
N GLU A 191 16.80 -26.99 37.28
CA GLU A 191 15.71 -27.91 36.98
C GLU A 191 14.43 -27.10 36.67
N ASN A 192 13.74 -27.42 35.58
CA ASN A 192 12.51 -26.76 35.18
C ASN A 192 11.60 -27.74 34.42
N TYR A 193 10.29 -27.55 34.51
CA TYR A 193 9.34 -28.21 33.63
C TYR A 193 9.50 -27.68 32.20
N LYS A 194 9.60 -28.62 31.25
CA LYS A 194 9.77 -28.38 29.82
C LYS A 194 8.59 -28.92 29.04
N PHE A 195 8.13 -28.13 28.07
CA PHE A 195 7.16 -28.53 27.07
C PHE A 195 7.88 -29.06 25.82
N ARG A 196 7.39 -30.19 25.29
CA ARG A 196 7.94 -30.92 24.14
C ARG A 196 7.70 -30.25 22.79
N LEU A 197 8.02 -28.96 22.65
CA LEU A 197 7.76 -28.16 21.46
C LEU A 197 8.38 -28.78 20.18
N SER A 198 9.54 -29.44 20.29
CA SER A 198 10.18 -30.13 19.16
C SER A 198 9.29 -31.19 18.51
N ALA A 199 8.45 -31.87 19.30
CA ALA A 199 7.55 -32.92 18.84
C ALA A 199 6.32 -32.40 18.05
N PHE A 200 6.12 -31.09 17.96
CA PHE A 200 5.00 -30.47 17.23
C PHE A 200 5.39 -29.86 15.89
N GLN A 201 6.67 -29.89 15.51
CA GLN A 201 7.18 -29.23 14.30
C GLN A 201 6.42 -29.63 13.03
N ASP A 202 6.28 -30.93 12.76
CA ASP A 202 5.61 -31.41 11.54
C ASP A 202 4.11 -31.05 11.54
N ARG A 203 3.43 -31.21 12.68
CA ARG A 203 2.01 -30.84 12.83
C ARG A 203 1.77 -29.34 12.67
N LEU A 204 2.73 -28.50 13.07
CA LEU A 204 2.68 -27.05 12.84
C LEU A 204 2.87 -26.71 11.36
N LEU A 205 3.78 -27.38 10.66
CA LEU A 205 3.95 -27.20 9.21
C LEU A 205 2.70 -27.67 8.44
N GLU A 206 2.13 -28.82 8.78
CA GLU A 206 0.86 -29.31 8.23
C GLU A 206 -0.28 -28.30 8.44
N TRP A 207 -0.41 -27.73 9.65
CA TRP A 207 -1.43 -26.73 9.96
C TRP A 207 -1.22 -25.42 9.18
N LEU A 208 0.02 -24.93 9.07
CA LEU A 208 0.34 -23.74 8.29
C LEU A 208 0.04 -23.96 6.80
N ASP A 209 0.52 -25.06 6.21
CA ASP A 209 0.36 -25.34 4.79
C ASP A 209 -1.10 -25.63 4.40
N ALA A 210 -1.90 -26.21 5.31
CA ALA A 210 -3.34 -26.37 5.13
C ALA A 210 -4.13 -25.05 5.30
N ASN A 211 -3.56 -24.03 5.93
CA ASN A 211 -4.23 -22.75 6.23
C ASN A 211 -3.33 -21.56 5.85
N PRO A 212 -3.07 -21.31 4.55
CA PRO A 212 -2.09 -20.33 4.09
C PRO A 212 -2.39 -18.87 4.51
N ASP A 213 -3.62 -18.58 4.93
CA ASP A 213 -4.09 -17.25 5.37
C ASP A 213 -4.26 -17.14 6.91
N VAL A 214 -3.79 -18.15 7.66
CA VAL A 214 -3.88 -18.20 9.13
C VAL A 214 -3.00 -17.16 9.83
N ILE A 215 -2.00 -16.60 9.13
CA ILE A 215 -1.19 -15.48 9.61
C ILE A 215 -1.23 -14.37 8.57
N VAL A 216 -1.61 -13.17 9.01
CA VAL A 216 -1.72 -11.96 8.18
C VAL A 216 -0.79 -10.89 8.74
N PRO A 217 0.00 -10.17 7.92
CA PRO A 217 0.14 -10.29 6.46
C PRO A 217 1.02 -11.48 6.03
N LYS A 218 1.03 -11.78 4.72
CA LYS A 218 1.69 -12.98 4.17
C LYS A 218 3.22 -13.02 4.40
N SER A 219 3.87 -11.87 4.54
CA SER A 219 5.29 -11.80 4.96
C SER A 219 5.51 -12.44 6.33
N ARG A 220 4.63 -12.16 7.30
CA ARG A 220 4.67 -12.74 8.65
C ARG A 220 4.39 -14.25 8.65
N TYR A 221 3.51 -14.73 7.76
CA TYR A 221 3.32 -16.18 7.54
C TYR A 221 4.64 -16.82 7.06
N ASN A 222 5.32 -16.21 6.09
CA ASN A 222 6.57 -16.73 5.55
C ASN A 222 7.68 -16.77 6.62
N GLU A 223 7.80 -15.72 7.44
CA GLU A 223 8.72 -15.64 8.59
C GLU A 223 8.49 -16.80 9.58
N VAL A 224 7.23 -17.03 9.99
CA VAL A 224 6.88 -18.11 10.93
C VAL A 224 7.14 -19.48 10.31
N ARG A 225 6.73 -19.70 9.06
CA ARG A 225 6.93 -20.99 8.37
C ARG A 225 8.42 -21.32 8.23
N ALA A 226 9.25 -20.33 7.89
CA ALA A 226 10.70 -20.49 7.84
C ALA A 226 11.28 -20.82 9.22
N ALA A 227 10.82 -20.14 10.28
CA ALA A 227 11.26 -20.41 11.66
C ALA A 227 10.89 -21.82 12.15
N VAL A 228 9.70 -22.34 11.82
CA VAL A 228 9.32 -23.73 12.13
C VAL A 228 10.12 -24.73 11.30
N THR A 229 10.34 -24.45 10.02
CA THR A 229 11.17 -25.29 9.11
C THR A 229 12.62 -25.39 9.60
N GLY A 230 13.16 -24.32 10.20
CA GLY A 230 14.52 -24.27 10.74
C GLY A 230 14.78 -25.12 11.99
N GLY A 231 13.75 -25.74 12.58
CA GLY A 231 13.87 -26.63 13.72
C GLY A 231 13.39 -26.02 15.04
N LEU A 232 12.52 -26.75 15.76
CA LEU A 232 12.02 -26.34 17.08
C LEU A 232 12.75 -27.06 18.22
N ARG A 233 13.01 -26.33 19.32
CA ARG A 233 13.58 -26.85 20.57
C ARG A 233 12.55 -26.81 21.69
N ASP A 234 12.65 -27.75 22.63
CA ASP A 234 11.77 -27.83 23.79
C ASP A 234 11.88 -26.57 24.68
N LEU A 235 10.73 -26.15 25.21
CA LEU A 235 10.52 -24.84 25.84
C LEU A 235 10.40 -24.99 27.36
N SER A 236 11.18 -24.23 28.13
CA SER A 236 10.99 -24.18 29.60
C SER A 236 9.70 -23.43 29.96
N VAL A 237 8.74 -24.16 30.54
CA VAL A 237 7.39 -23.69 30.90
C VAL A 237 7.17 -23.52 32.41
N SER A 238 8.20 -23.67 33.23
CA SER A 238 8.20 -23.20 34.63
C SER A 238 9.40 -22.32 34.94
N ARG A 239 9.41 -21.69 36.12
CA ARG A 239 10.59 -21.14 36.80
C ARG A 239 10.58 -21.55 38.27
N LEU A 240 11.68 -21.35 39.00
CA LEU A 240 11.75 -21.59 40.43
C LEU A 240 11.03 -20.47 41.21
N SER A 241 10.14 -20.86 42.13
CA SER A 241 9.34 -19.98 42.98
C SER A 241 10.15 -19.04 43.88
N GLU A 242 11.40 -19.39 44.19
CA GLU A 242 12.30 -18.53 44.96
C GLU A 242 12.69 -17.25 44.19
N LYS A 243 12.69 -17.31 42.85
CA LYS A 243 13.12 -16.22 41.95
C LYS A 243 11.96 -15.34 41.50
N ILE A 244 10.75 -15.89 41.46
CA ILE A 244 9.54 -15.20 41.02
C ILE A 244 8.42 -15.47 42.04
N GLN A 245 8.16 -14.49 42.89
CA GLN A 245 7.15 -14.57 43.95
C GLN A 245 5.74 -14.28 43.41
N TRP A 246 5.64 -13.47 42.36
CA TRP A 246 4.37 -13.05 41.76
C TRP A 246 4.09 -13.79 40.43
N ALA A 247 3.62 -15.03 40.54
CA ALA A 247 3.21 -15.88 39.42
C ALA A 247 2.33 -17.05 39.90
N ILE A 248 1.51 -17.61 39.00
CA ILE A 248 0.72 -18.83 39.24
C ILE A 248 1.64 -20.02 39.57
N LYS A 249 1.32 -20.81 40.60
CA LYS A 249 2.11 -21.99 41.00
C LYS A 249 1.91 -23.16 40.04
N VAL A 250 2.93 -23.99 39.88
CA VAL A 250 2.78 -25.24 39.12
C VAL A 250 1.83 -26.18 39.89
N PRO A 251 0.81 -26.75 39.23
CA PRO A 251 -0.07 -27.74 39.82
C PRO A 251 0.69 -28.91 40.44
N ASP A 252 0.45 -29.12 41.73
CA ASP A 252 1.07 -30.15 42.58
C ASP A 252 2.57 -29.92 42.93
N ASP A 253 3.16 -28.75 42.60
CA ASP A 253 4.57 -28.43 42.87
C ASP A 253 4.82 -26.94 43.20
N GLU A 254 4.76 -26.58 44.48
CA GLU A 254 4.92 -25.18 44.94
C GLU A 254 6.33 -24.61 44.73
N ASN A 255 7.35 -25.46 44.53
CA ASN A 255 8.73 -25.00 44.25
C ASN A 255 8.84 -24.35 42.87
N HIS A 256 7.85 -24.56 42.00
CA HIS A 256 7.79 -24.00 40.66
C HIS A 256 6.59 -23.07 40.47
N CYS A 257 6.79 -22.06 39.63
CA CYS A 257 5.73 -21.22 39.09
C CYS A 257 5.62 -21.41 37.57
N VAL A 258 4.42 -21.30 37.04
CA VAL A 258 4.13 -21.40 35.60
C VAL A 258 4.83 -20.27 34.86
N TYR A 259 5.39 -20.57 33.69
CA TYR A 259 6.02 -19.58 32.83
C TYR A 259 4.97 -18.62 32.28
N VAL A 260 5.24 -17.31 32.42
CA VAL A 260 4.31 -16.23 32.08
C VAL A 260 3.66 -16.34 30.70
N TRP A 261 4.32 -16.91 29.68
CA TRP A 261 3.68 -17.08 28.37
C TRP A 261 2.67 -18.24 28.29
N LEU A 262 2.79 -19.27 29.12
CA LEU A 262 1.77 -20.35 29.18
C LEU A 262 0.55 -19.88 29.97
N ASP A 263 0.78 -19.16 31.08
CA ASP A 263 -0.21 -18.37 31.82
C ASP A 263 -0.94 -17.40 30.86
N ALA A 264 -0.22 -16.39 30.34
CA ALA A 264 -0.77 -15.35 29.50
C ALA A 264 -1.52 -15.87 28.26
N LEU A 265 -1.01 -16.88 27.53
CA LEU A 265 -1.72 -17.41 26.34
C LEU A 265 -3.03 -18.12 26.72
N THR A 266 -3.16 -18.66 27.94
CA THR A 266 -4.38 -19.32 28.42
C THR A 266 -5.53 -18.32 28.60
N ASN A 267 -5.28 -17.01 28.66
CA ASN A 267 -6.33 -15.98 28.80
C ASN A 267 -7.43 -16.13 27.73
N TYR A 268 -7.04 -16.51 26.50
CA TYR A 268 -7.97 -16.67 25.40
C TYR A 268 -8.95 -17.83 25.62
N LEU A 269 -8.50 -18.92 26.26
CA LEU A 269 -9.36 -20.03 26.65
C LEU A 269 -10.25 -19.64 27.84
N THR A 270 -9.71 -18.92 28.83
CA THR A 270 -10.49 -18.40 29.97
C THR A 270 -11.63 -17.50 29.51
N SER A 271 -11.35 -16.52 28.63
CA SER A 271 -12.37 -15.65 28.05
C SER A 271 -13.43 -16.40 27.23
N ALA A 272 -13.07 -17.54 26.63
CA ALA A 272 -14.01 -18.42 25.94
C ALA A 272 -14.84 -19.33 26.87
N GLY A 273 -14.48 -19.45 28.16
CA GLY A 273 -15.19 -20.24 29.17
C GLY A 273 -14.47 -21.50 29.68
N TYR A 274 -13.19 -21.72 29.34
CA TYR A 274 -12.39 -22.85 29.82
C TYR A 274 -12.09 -22.72 31.33
N PRO A 275 -12.11 -23.80 32.15
CA PRO A 275 -12.24 -25.22 31.77
C PRO A 275 -13.68 -25.74 31.60
N GLY A 276 -14.66 -24.84 31.59
CA GLY A 276 -16.06 -25.14 31.27
C GLY A 276 -16.34 -25.25 29.76
N ASN A 277 -17.54 -24.85 29.35
CA ASN A 277 -17.97 -24.93 27.95
C ASN A 277 -17.43 -23.76 27.13
N ILE A 278 -16.64 -24.08 26.09
CA ILE A 278 -16.04 -23.12 25.15
C ILE A 278 -16.71 -23.10 23.76
N ASP A 279 -17.66 -23.99 23.48
CA ASP A 279 -18.22 -24.24 22.15
C ASP A 279 -18.93 -23.01 21.54
N ARG A 280 -19.37 -22.06 22.36
CA ARG A 280 -20.02 -20.83 21.90
C ARG A 280 -19.05 -19.88 21.16
N ALA A 281 -17.76 -19.93 21.46
CA ALA A 281 -16.80 -18.91 21.01
C ALA A 281 -15.45 -19.45 20.51
N TRP A 282 -15.05 -20.67 20.90
CA TRP A 282 -13.75 -21.25 20.53
C TRP A 282 -13.82 -22.06 19.22
N PRO A 283 -12.79 -22.00 18.34
CA PRO A 283 -11.56 -21.21 18.43
C PRO A 283 -11.73 -19.76 18.02
N ALA A 284 -10.84 -18.91 18.55
CA ALA A 284 -10.72 -17.51 18.16
C ALA A 284 -10.70 -17.34 16.64
N ALA A 285 -11.59 -16.49 16.13
CA ALA A 285 -11.63 -16.11 14.74
C ALA A 285 -10.43 -15.20 14.38
N TYR A 286 -10.06 -14.31 15.30
CA TYR A 286 -8.95 -13.38 15.14
C TYR A 286 -8.20 -13.16 16.46
N HIS A 287 -6.90 -13.43 16.47
CA HIS A 287 -5.97 -12.86 17.45
C HIS A 287 -5.26 -11.66 16.82
N ILE A 288 -5.55 -10.44 17.29
CA ILE A 288 -4.85 -9.22 16.90
C ILE A 288 -3.61 -9.09 17.80
N VAL A 289 -2.41 -9.01 17.21
CA VAL A 289 -1.14 -8.98 17.94
C VAL A 289 -0.10 -8.07 17.30
N GLY A 290 0.86 -7.59 18.09
CA GLY A 290 2.06 -6.94 17.55
C GLY A 290 3.03 -7.95 16.93
N LYS A 291 3.76 -7.54 15.89
CA LYS A 291 4.78 -8.37 15.21
C LYS A 291 5.84 -8.97 16.15
N ASP A 292 6.14 -8.32 17.26
CA ASP A 292 7.11 -8.74 18.28
C ASP A 292 6.67 -9.95 19.09
N ILE A 293 5.36 -10.20 19.21
CA ILE A 293 4.82 -11.34 19.96
C ILE A 293 4.24 -12.45 19.07
N LEU A 294 4.43 -12.33 17.75
CA LEU A 294 3.94 -13.29 16.75
C LEU A 294 4.41 -14.73 17.02
N LYS A 295 5.68 -14.92 17.42
CA LYS A 295 6.24 -16.25 17.71
C LYS A 295 5.43 -17.01 18.76
N PHE A 296 4.98 -16.32 19.81
CA PHE A 296 4.21 -16.93 20.89
C PHE A 296 2.82 -17.36 20.38
N HIS A 297 2.19 -16.57 19.52
CA HIS A 297 0.83 -16.79 19.02
C HIS A 297 0.74 -17.75 17.83
N ALA A 298 1.81 -17.87 17.04
CA ALA A 298 1.83 -18.66 15.80
C ALA A 298 2.68 -19.94 15.87
N ILE A 299 3.49 -20.11 16.93
CA ILE A 299 4.27 -21.34 17.16
C ILE A 299 3.93 -21.97 18.51
N TYR A 300 4.07 -21.23 19.62
CA TYR A 300 3.89 -21.83 20.95
C TYR A 300 2.41 -22.10 21.24
N TRP A 301 1.54 -21.13 20.97
CA TRP A 301 0.11 -21.24 21.24
C TRP A 301 -0.56 -22.39 20.49
N PRO A 302 -0.38 -22.55 19.16
CA PRO A 302 -0.95 -23.70 18.45
C PRO A 302 -0.36 -25.02 18.93
N ALA A 303 0.92 -25.07 19.33
CA ALA A 303 1.53 -26.28 19.91
C ALA A 303 0.92 -26.65 21.27
N PHE A 304 0.68 -25.67 22.16
CA PHE A 304 0.00 -25.90 23.44
C PHE A 304 -1.43 -26.42 23.23
N LEU A 305 -2.18 -25.81 22.31
CA LEU A 305 -3.52 -26.27 21.93
C LEU A 305 -3.50 -27.68 21.31
N MET A 306 -2.56 -27.97 20.41
CA MET A 306 -2.34 -29.30 19.82
C MET A 306 -1.98 -30.36 20.87
N ALA A 307 -1.34 -29.97 21.97
CA ALA A 307 -0.98 -30.82 23.10
C ALA A 307 -2.15 -31.05 24.07
N ALA A 308 -3.04 -30.06 24.21
CA ALA A 308 -4.29 -30.18 24.96
C ALA A 308 -5.42 -30.88 24.17
N GLY A 309 -5.27 -31.02 22.84
CA GLY A 309 -6.29 -31.59 21.96
C GLY A 309 -7.39 -30.60 21.55
N LEU A 310 -7.13 -29.29 21.64
CA LEU A 310 -8.09 -28.23 21.39
C LEU A 310 -8.02 -27.68 19.94
N PRO A 311 -9.14 -27.13 19.41
CA PRO A 311 -9.15 -26.43 18.11
C PRO A 311 -8.17 -25.25 18.07
N LEU A 312 -7.61 -24.99 16.89
CA LEU A 312 -6.58 -23.97 16.64
C LEU A 312 -7.21 -22.64 16.16
N PRO A 313 -6.58 -21.48 16.41
CA PRO A 313 -7.09 -20.17 15.96
C PRO A 313 -7.21 -20.09 14.44
N LYS A 314 -8.22 -19.34 13.95
CA LYS A 314 -8.51 -19.21 12.51
C LYS A 314 -7.64 -18.17 11.81
N LYS A 315 -7.30 -17.07 12.49
CA LYS A 315 -6.36 -16.04 12.01
C LYS A 315 -5.56 -15.42 13.17
N VAL A 316 -4.28 -15.16 12.93
CA VAL A 316 -3.37 -14.36 13.74
C VAL A 316 -2.96 -13.14 12.90
N VAL A 317 -3.38 -11.95 13.30
CA VAL A 317 -3.11 -10.69 12.60
C VAL A 317 -1.98 -9.99 13.31
N ALA A 318 -0.79 -10.00 12.71
CA ALA A 318 0.42 -9.39 13.25
C ALA A 318 0.64 -8.00 12.65
N HIS A 319 0.18 -6.97 13.35
CA HIS A 319 0.34 -5.58 12.92
C HIS A 319 1.73 -5.02 13.25
N ALA A 320 2.09 -3.96 12.52
CA ALA A 320 3.33 -3.23 12.74
C ALA A 320 3.31 -2.36 14.02
N HIS A 321 4.44 -1.79 14.39
CA HIS A 321 4.59 -0.93 15.56
C HIS A 321 4.45 0.55 15.19
N TRP A 322 4.07 1.36 16.17
CA TRP A 322 4.10 2.82 16.07
C TRP A 322 5.46 3.36 16.54
N THR A 323 6.04 4.27 15.77
CA THR A 323 7.23 5.07 16.13
C THR A 323 6.84 6.52 16.43
N VAL A 324 7.79 7.31 16.91
CA VAL A 324 7.71 8.78 16.97
C VAL A 324 9.04 9.33 16.46
N GLY A 325 9.02 10.12 15.38
CA GLY A 325 10.22 10.61 14.72
C GLY A 325 11.06 9.47 14.10
N ASN A 326 10.41 8.41 13.62
CA ASN A 326 10.98 7.14 13.16
C ASN A 326 11.77 6.35 14.25
N VAL A 327 11.63 6.72 15.52
CA VAL A 327 12.25 6.01 16.65
C VAL A 327 11.17 5.23 17.39
N LYS A 328 11.43 3.95 17.71
CA LYS A 328 10.51 3.13 18.52
C LYS A 328 10.23 3.82 19.86
N MET A 329 8.95 3.89 20.24
CA MET A 329 8.56 4.47 21.53
C MET A 329 9.23 3.71 22.70
N SER A 330 9.86 4.45 23.61
CA SER A 330 10.38 3.91 24.86
C SER A 330 10.42 4.96 25.96
N LYS A 331 10.18 4.53 27.20
CA LYS A 331 10.19 5.44 28.36
C LYS A 331 11.56 6.05 28.63
N SER A 332 12.64 5.34 28.33
CA SER A 332 14.03 5.80 28.48
C SER A 332 14.40 6.92 27.51
N LEU A 333 13.76 6.99 26.33
CA LEU A 333 13.96 8.07 25.35
C LEU A 333 12.97 9.23 25.52
N GLY A 334 11.96 9.09 26.39
CA GLY A 334 10.94 10.12 26.60
C GLY A 334 9.99 10.37 25.41
N ASN A 335 10.08 9.57 24.34
CA ASN A 335 9.32 9.74 23.09
C ASN A 335 7.98 8.98 23.09
N VAL A 336 7.41 8.65 24.26
CA VAL A 336 6.15 7.92 24.37
C VAL A 336 4.99 8.89 24.19
N VAL A 337 4.12 8.63 23.21
CA VAL A 337 2.86 9.38 23.06
C VAL A 337 1.90 8.99 24.17
N ASP A 338 1.51 9.96 24.99
CA ASP A 338 0.44 9.79 25.98
C ASP A 338 -0.92 9.74 25.26
N PRO A 339 -1.63 8.60 25.28
CA PRO A 339 -2.93 8.48 24.66
C PRO A 339 -3.98 9.38 25.30
N HIS A 340 -3.88 9.71 26.59
CA HIS A 340 -4.84 10.58 27.27
C HIS A 340 -4.76 12.01 26.73
N GLU A 341 -3.55 12.52 26.49
CA GLU A 341 -3.37 13.83 25.83
C GLU A 341 -4.02 13.85 24.44
N MET A 342 -3.79 12.80 23.64
CA MET A 342 -4.34 12.72 22.27
C MET A 342 -5.87 12.60 22.26
N LEU A 343 -6.45 11.76 23.12
CA LEU A 343 -7.89 11.57 23.23
C LEU A 343 -8.59 12.81 23.79
N SER A 344 -7.99 13.48 24.78
CA SER A 344 -8.49 14.75 25.34
C SER A 344 -8.44 15.90 24.33
N LYS A 345 -7.36 15.99 23.52
CA LYS A 345 -7.17 17.05 22.52
C LYS A 345 -8.02 16.87 21.26
N TYR A 346 -8.12 15.66 20.74
CA TYR A 346 -8.73 15.39 19.42
C TYR A 346 -10.07 14.65 19.49
N GLY A 347 -10.37 13.96 20.59
CA GLY A 347 -11.53 13.08 20.71
C GLY A 347 -11.30 11.69 20.11
N SER A 348 -12.05 10.70 20.60
CA SER A 348 -11.85 9.29 20.28
C SER A 348 -11.97 8.96 18.80
N ASP A 349 -13.03 9.38 18.11
CA ASP A 349 -13.20 9.13 16.66
C ASP A 349 -12.00 9.59 15.82
N PHE A 350 -11.39 10.74 16.14
CA PHE A 350 -10.31 11.30 15.33
C PHE A 350 -9.00 10.51 15.53
N VAL A 351 -8.68 10.17 16.78
CA VAL A 351 -7.55 9.31 17.12
C VAL A 351 -7.74 7.91 16.51
N ARG A 352 -8.95 7.33 16.62
CA ARG A 352 -9.28 6.03 16.03
C ARG A 352 -9.14 6.01 14.52
N PHE A 353 -9.69 7.03 13.84
CA PHE A 353 -9.59 7.16 12.39
C PHE A 353 -8.13 7.20 11.95
N PHE A 354 -7.31 8.06 12.57
CA PHE A 354 -5.88 8.14 12.27
C PHE A 354 -5.16 6.80 12.49
N LEU A 355 -5.35 6.19 13.66
CA LEU A 355 -4.71 4.91 14.00
C LEU A 355 -5.10 3.76 13.04
N LEU A 356 -6.27 3.82 12.41
CA LEU A 356 -6.74 2.81 11.44
C LEU A 356 -6.46 3.18 9.98
N ARG A 357 -6.24 4.47 9.68
CA ARG A 357 -5.95 5.02 8.33
C ARG A 357 -4.46 4.99 7.98
N GLU A 358 -3.62 5.24 8.97
CA GLU A 358 -2.15 5.27 8.87
C GLU A 358 -1.49 4.02 9.49
N GLY A 359 -2.18 3.31 10.40
CA GLY A 359 -1.72 2.04 10.95
C GLY A 359 -1.84 0.91 9.92
N VAL A 360 -0.73 0.55 9.27
CA VAL A 360 -0.67 -0.58 8.34
C VAL A 360 -0.18 -1.88 9.00
N LEU A 361 -0.50 -3.02 8.39
CA LEU A 361 -0.11 -4.33 8.92
C LEU A 361 1.36 -4.70 8.64
N THR A 362 1.99 -4.10 7.63
CA THR A 362 3.32 -4.49 7.11
C THR A 362 4.47 -3.72 7.75
N ASN A 363 4.46 -2.39 7.58
CA ASN A 363 5.54 -1.47 7.90
C ASN A 363 5.21 -0.64 9.14
N ASP A 364 6.22 -0.26 9.92
CA ASP A 364 6.01 0.57 11.11
C ASP A 364 5.58 1.98 10.71
N GLY A 365 4.55 2.51 11.38
CA GLY A 365 3.99 3.84 11.11
C GLY A 365 4.48 4.87 12.12
N ASP A 366 4.77 6.10 11.68
CA ASP A 366 5.19 7.17 12.58
C ASP A 366 3.99 7.97 13.09
N PHE A 367 3.87 8.09 14.41
CA PHE A 367 2.81 8.89 15.01
C PHE A 367 3.16 10.37 14.94
N ASN A 368 2.50 11.09 14.04
CA ASN A 368 2.60 12.55 13.90
C ASN A 368 1.23 13.21 14.10
N ALA A 369 1.15 14.11 15.07
CA ALA A 369 -0.05 14.88 15.39
C ALA A 369 -0.47 15.85 14.25
N GLU A 370 0.47 16.36 13.45
CA GLU A 370 0.15 17.18 12.28
C GLU A 370 -0.52 16.33 11.19
N THR A 371 -0.02 15.11 10.93
CA THR A 371 -0.64 14.16 9.99
C THR A 371 -2.02 13.70 10.47
N LEU A 372 -2.24 13.56 11.78
CA LEU A 372 -3.58 13.34 12.35
C LEU A 372 -4.51 14.51 12.04
N GLU A 373 -4.07 15.75 12.26
CA GLU A 373 -4.84 16.96 11.95
C GLU A 373 -5.19 17.03 10.45
N ASP A 374 -4.23 16.77 9.57
CA ASP A 374 -4.40 16.82 8.12
C ASP A 374 -5.33 15.74 7.58
N ARG A 375 -5.20 14.48 8.04
CA ARG A 375 -6.09 13.38 7.64
C ARG A 375 -7.53 13.61 8.08
N VAL A 376 -7.74 14.04 9.33
CA VAL A 376 -9.08 14.36 9.84
C VAL A 376 -9.69 15.55 9.09
N ASN A 377 -8.90 16.59 8.82
CA ASN A 377 -9.39 17.76 8.09
C ASN A 377 -9.74 17.43 6.63
N SER A 378 -8.90 16.71 5.91
CA SER A 378 -9.07 16.42 4.47
C SER A 378 -10.09 15.30 4.19
N GLU A 379 -9.98 14.16 4.88
CA GLU A 379 -10.77 12.96 4.58
C GLU A 379 -12.12 12.96 5.32
N LEU A 380 -12.16 13.38 6.59
CA LEU A 380 -13.41 13.43 7.36
C LEU A 380 -14.17 14.76 7.16
N ALA A 381 -13.51 15.91 7.39
CA ALA A 381 -14.22 17.20 7.36
C ALA A 381 -14.48 17.71 5.93
N ASP A 382 -13.45 17.84 5.09
CA ASP A 382 -13.57 18.43 3.74
C ASP A 382 -14.19 17.50 2.69
N THR A 383 -14.21 16.19 2.95
CA THR A 383 -14.74 15.19 2.02
C THR A 383 -16.12 14.68 2.47
N LEU A 384 -16.22 13.97 3.60
CA LEU A 384 -17.51 13.44 4.08
C LEU A 384 -18.41 14.53 4.70
N GLY A 385 -17.89 15.30 5.67
CA GLY A 385 -18.66 16.33 6.38
C GLY A 385 -19.19 17.42 5.44
N ASN A 386 -18.34 17.86 4.51
CA ASN A 386 -18.67 18.79 3.45
C ASN A 386 -19.76 18.24 2.51
N LEU A 387 -19.68 16.97 2.09
CA LEU A 387 -20.70 16.34 1.25
C LEU A 387 -22.07 16.32 1.94
N VAL A 388 -22.13 15.91 3.22
CA VAL A 388 -23.38 15.93 4.00
C VAL A 388 -23.91 17.36 4.08
N SER A 389 -23.07 18.33 4.46
CA SER A 389 -23.48 19.74 4.59
C SER A 389 -23.97 20.37 3.28
N ARG A 390 -23.26 20.13 2.17
CA ARG A 390 -23.62 20.66 0.83
C ARG A 390 -24.91 20.03 0.29
N SER A 391 -25.07 18.72 0.42
CA SER A 391 -26.22 17.98 -0.11
C SER A 391 -27.51 18.18 0.70
N THR A 392 -27.42 18.33 2.03
CA THR A 392 -28.60 18.57 2.88
C THR A 392 -28.89 20.05 3.13
N GLY A 393 -28.03 20.97 2.68
CA GLY A 393 -28.16 22.40 2.91
C GLY A 393 -29.45 23.00 2.35
N LYS A 394 -30.12 23.86 3.13
CA LYS A 394 -31.40 24.53 2.77
C LYS A 394 -31.39 25.32 1.46
N SER A 395 -30.20 25.63 0.93
CA SER A 395 -30.01 26.26 -0.38
C SER A 395 -30.40 25.34 -1.53
N VAL A 396 -30.22 24.02 -1.40
CA VAL A 396 -30.59 23.01 -2.41
C VAL A 396 -31.75 22.14 -1.94
N LEU A 397 -31.71 21.66 -0.69
CA LEU A 397 -32.73 20.80 -0.08
C LEU A 397 -33.83 21.63 0.61
N VAL A 398 -34.77 22.13 -0.18
CA VAL A 398 -35.83 23.04 0.28
C VAL A 398 -36.73 22.37 1.32
N LYS A 399 -36.91 23.02 2.49
CA LYS A 399 -37.64 22.50 3.68
C LYS A 399 -37.10 21.17 4.23
N GLY A 400 -35.89 20.75 3.82
CA GLY A 400 -35.30 19.48 4.24
C GLY A 400 -35.98 18.24 3.66
N ILE A 401 -36.88 18.39 2.68
CA ILE A 401 -37.60 17.26 2.06
C ILE A 401 -36.61 16.48 1.20
N VAL A 402 -36.34 15.23 1.57
CA VAL A 402 -35.48 14.33 0.80
C VAL A 402 -36.23 13.91 -0.47
N PRO A 403 -35.60 13.96 -1.65
CA PRO A 403 -36.22 13.47 -2.87
C PRO A 403 -36.59 11.98 -2.78
N LYS A 404 -37.53 11.55 -3.62
CA LYS A 404 -37.78 10.11 -3.81
C LYS A 404 -36.60 9.46 -4.53
N ARG A 405 -36.47 8.14 -4.36
CA ARG A 405 -35.58 7.31 -5.18
C ARG A 405 -35.85 7.57 -6.66
N PRO A 406 -34.84 7.92 -7.48
CA PRO A 406 -35.03 8.09 -8.92
C PRO A 406 -35.33 6.75 -9.59
N GLU A 407 -36.14 6.77 -10.64
CA GLU A 407 -36.37 5.61 -11.51
C GLU A 407 -35.12 5.35 -12.36
N LEU A 408 -34.79 4.07 -12.61
CA LEU A 408 -33.56 3.67 -13.31
C LEU A 408 -33.49 4.26 -14.74
N ASP A 409 -34.64 4.38 -15.41
CA ASP A 409 -34.76 4.93 -16.76
C ASP A 409 -34.54 6.45 -16.81
N CYS A 410 -34.52 7.13 -15.66
CA CYS A 410 -34.24 8.57 -15.53
C CYS A 410 -32.76 8.89 -15.23
N LEU A 411 -31.90 7.88 -15.06
CA LEU A 411 -30.49 8.05 -14.76
C LEU A 411 -29.68 8.34 -16.03
N THR A 412 -28.77 9.31 -15.96
CA THR A 412 -27.74 9.53 -17.00
C THR A 412 -26.63 8.48 -16.89
N GLU A 413 -25.73 8.41 -17.87
CA GLU A 413 -24.60 7.47 -17.81
C GLU A 413 -23.65 7.79 -16.65
N GLU A 414 -23.45 9.07 -16.32
CA GLU A 414 -22.66 9.49 -15.15
C GLU A 414 -23.32 9.07 -13.82
N ASP A 415 -24.66 9.10 -13.75
CA ASP A 415 -25.39 8.59 -12.59
C ASP A 415 -25.21 7.07 -12.45
N LYS A 416 -25.32 6.34 -13.58
CA LYS A 416 -25.17 4.87 -13.60
C LYS A 416 -23.75 4.44 -13.22
N GLU A 417 -22.73 5.17 -13.68
CA GLU A 417 -21.33 4.93 -13.29
C GLU A 417 -21.15 5.11 -11.77
N LEU A 418 -21.68 6.19 -11.20
CA LEU A 418 -21.61 6.46 -9.77
C LEU A 418 -22.37 5.39 -8.95
N VAL A 419 -23.56 4.99 -9.41
CA VAL A 419 -24.36 3.91 -8.81
C VAL A 419 -23.60 2.59 -8.83
N ALA A 420 -23.02 2.20 -9.96
CA ALA A 420 -22.24 0.97 -10.08
C ALA A 420 -21.03 0.95 -9.14
N LYS A 421 -20.29 2.08 -9.03
CA LYS A 421 -19.19 2.24 -8.06
C LYS A 421 -19.68 2.10 -6.62
N GLY A 422 -20.81 2.74 -6.28
CA GLY A 422 -21.38 2.65 -4.93
C GLY A 422 -21.87 1.25 -4.57
N GLN A 423 -22.51 0.54 -5.51
CA GLN A 423 -22.95 -0.84 -5.33
C GLN A 423 -21.78 -1.82 -5.15
N ALA A 424 -20.63 -1.55 -5.78
CA ALA A 424 -19.43 -2.36 -5.63
C ALA A 424 -18.63 -2.09 -4.32
N LEU A 425 -18.80 -0.90 -3.71
CA LEU A 425 -17.95 -0.44 -2.60
C LEU A 425 -18.01 -1.36 -1.38
N ALA A 426 -19.21 -1.71 -0.90
CA ALA A 426 -19.37 -2.51 0.31
C ALA A 426 -18.65 -3.88 0.21
N ALA A 427 -18.73 -4.54 -0.96
CA ALA A 427 -18.04 -5.80 -1.21
C ALA A 427 -16.52 -5.65 -1.26
N LYS A 428 -15.98 -4.49 -1.67
CA LYS A 428 -14.54 -4.21 -1.57
C LYS A 428 -14.11 -4.04 -0.11
N VAL A 429 -14.82 -3.18 0.63
CA VAL A 429 -14.54 -2.89 2.05
C VAL A 429 -14.64 -4.16 2.89
N GLU A 430 -15.63 -5.02 2.63
CA GLU A 430 -15.78 -6.31 3.31
C GLU A 430 -14.58 -7.22 3.15
N ARG A 431 -14.05 -7.39 1.92
CA ARG A 431 -12.84 -8.20 1.70
C ARG A 431 -11.63 -7.67 2.47
N LEU A 432 -11.48 -6.35 2.56
CA LEU A 432 -10.34 -5.71 3.22
C LEU A 432 -10.46 -5.79 4.75
N PHE A 433 -11.62 -5.45 5.31
CA PHE A 433 -11.89 -5.50 6.75
C PHE A 433 -11.94 -6.93 7.31
N ASP A 434 -12.26 -7.95 6.49
CA ASP A 434 -12.17 -9.37 6.87
C ASP A 434 -10.72 -9.92 6.88
N THR A 435 -9.77 -9.18 6.31
CA THR A 435 -8.30 -9.34 6.44
C THR A 435 -7.65 -8.25 7.32
N PRO A 436 -8.39 -7.70 8.31
CA PRO A 436 -8.12 -6.44 9.00
C PRO A 436 -7.29 -5.33 8.33
N ASP A 437 -7.41 -5.14 7.02
CA ASP A 437 -6.73 -4.11 6.25
C ASP A 437 -7.57 -2.81 6.24
N PHE A 438 -7.69 -2.20 7.42
CA PHE A 438 -8.54 -1.03 7.63
C PHE A 438 -8.05 0.19 6.84
N ALA A 439 -6.74 0.38 6.70
CA ALA A 439 -6.15 1.51 5.98
C ALA A 439 -6.63 1.54 4.52
N ARG A 440 -6.55 0.42 3.80
CA ARG A 440 -7.00 0.33 2.41
C ARG A 440 -8.52 0.31 2.26
N GLY A 441 -9.24 -0.25 3.23
CA GLY A 441 -10.71 -0.18 3.23
C GLY A 441 -11.24 1.24 3.45
N LEU A 442 -10.56 2.04 4.28
CA LEU A 442 -10.85 3.46 4.46
C LEU A 442 -10.52 4.27 3.21
N GLU A 443 -9.40 3.99 2.56
CA GLU A 443 -9.00 4.62 1.30
C GLU A 443 -10.02 4.40 0.18
N GLU A 444 -10.55 3.18 0.00
CA GLU A 444 -11.64 2.90 -0.96
C GLU A 444 -12.92 3.70 -0.65
N ILE A 445 -13.27 3.88 0.63
CA ILE A 445 -14.42 4.72 1.04
C ILE A 445 -14.15 6.20 0.71
N VAL A 446 -12.93 6.69 0.94
CA VAL A 446 -12.53 8.08 0.67
C VAL A 446 -12.48 8.36 -0.85
N PHE A 447 -11.92 7.45 -1.65
CA PHE A 447 -11.94 7.57 -3.12
C PHE A 447 -13.36 7.61 -3.68
N PHE A 448 -14.27 6.76 -3.18
CA PHE A 448 -15.69 6.85 -3.55
C PHE A 448 -16.30 8.20 -3.15
N LEU A 449 -16.03 8.71 -1.95
CA LEU A 449 -16.51 10.03 -1.52
C LEU A 449 -15.93 11.20 -2.35
N HIS A 450 -14.70 11.08 -2.86
CA HIS A 450 -14.14 12.04 -3.82
C HIS A 450 -14.87 12.00 -5.17
N ASP A 451 -15.19 10.81 -5.69
CA ASP A 451 -16.02 10.65 -6.89
C ASP A 451 -17.41 11.28 -6.72
N VAL A 452 -18.06 11.07 -5.56
CA VAL A 452 -19.35 11.70 -5.24
C VAL A 452 -19.23 13.23 -5.11
N ASN A 453 -18.17 13.75 -4.48
CA ASN A 453 -17.92 15.19 -4.40
C ASN A 453 -17.64 15.83 -5.78
N ARG A 454 -16.93 15.10 -6.67
CA ARG A 454 -16.72 15.51 -8.07
C ARG A 454 -18.05 15.55 -8.82
N TYR A 455 -18.85 14.49 -8.74
CA TYR A 455 -20.20 14.41 -9.31
C TYR A 455 -21.10 15.55 -8.83
N PHE A 456 -21.21 15.77 -7.51
CA PHE A 456 -22.02 16.86 -6.93
C PHE A 456 -21.55 18.24 -7.41
N THR A 457 -20.26 18.38 -7.73
CA THR A 457 -19.70 19.65 -8.20
C THR A 457 -19.96 19.87 -9.69
N ILE A 458 -19.81 18.83 -10.53
CA ILE A 458 -20.12 18.88 -11.97
C ILE A 458 -21.63 19.11 -12.22
N MET A 459 -22.50 18.53 -11.39
CA MET A 459 -23.95 18.60 -11.57
C MET A 459 -24.59 19.90 -11.05
N GLU A 460 -23.79 20.83 -10.51
CA GLU A 460 -24.18 22.18 -10.06
C GLU A 460 -25.59 22.31 -9.42
N PRO A 461 -25.95 21.52 -8.39
CA PRO A 461 -27.31 21.53 -7.81
C PRO A 461 -27.71 22.89 -7.21
N TRP A 462 -26.75 23.77 -6.90
CA TRP A 462 -27.01 25.16 -6.52
C TRP A 462 -27.50 26.02 -7.68
N VAL A 463 -27.05 25.78 -8.91
CA VAL A 463 -27.57 26.41 -10.14
C VAL A 463 -28.96 25.88 -10.42
N LEU A 464 -29.15 24.56 -10.47
CA LEU A 464 -30.47 23.93 -10.68
C LEU A 464 -31.51 24.45 -9.67
N SER A 465 -31.14 24.53 -8.38
CA SER A 465 -32.01 25.06 -7.32
C SER A 465 -32.26 26.58 -7.45
N LYS A 466 -31.32 27.36 -7.99
CA LYS A 466 -31.52 28.79 -8.26
C LYS A 466 -32.48 28.99 -9.44
N THR A 467 -32.28 28.28 -10.54
CA THR A 467 -33.14 28.29 -11.73
C THR A 467 -34.60 27.96 -11.35
N LEU A 468 -34.82 26.93 -10.54
CA LEU A 468 -36.16 26.56 -10.04
C LEU A 468 -36.82 27.59 -9.10
N LYS A 469 -36.06 28.55 -8.53
CA LYS A 469 -36.59 29.65 -7.70
C LYS A 469 -36.90 30.90 -8.53
N SER A 470 -36.22 31.07 -9.66
CA SER A 470 -36.49 32.12 -10.65
C SER A 470 -37.53 31.64 -11.68
N SER A 471 -38.59 30.95 -11.23
CA SER A 471 -39.50 30.18 -12.07
C SER A 471 -40.45 30.99 -12.96
N GLU A 472 -40.26 32.30 -13.08
CA GLU A 472 -41.09 33.19 -13.91
C GLU A 472 -40.79 33.02 -15.42
N ASP A 473 -39.57 32.56 -15.76
CA ASP A 473 -39.11 32.39 -17.15
C ASP A 473 -39.12 30.94 -17.66
N LEU A 474 -39.50 29.95 -16.83
CA LEU A 474 -39.46 28.52 -17.19
C LEU A 474 -40.80 28.01 -17.71
N THR A 475 -40.78 27.24 -18.80
CA THR A 475 -41.95 26.43 -19.17
C THR A 475 -42.22 25.33 -18.14
N SER A 476 -43.47 24.83 -18.12
CA SER A 476 -43.85 23.74 -17.21
C SER A 476 -43.06 22.45 -17.41
N GLU A 477 -42.44 22.25 -18.57
CA GLU A 477 -41.67 21.04 -18.87
C GLU A 477 -40.19 21.19 -18.49
N GLU A 478 -39.60 22.36 -18.73
CA GLU A 478 -38.26 22.70 -18.21
C GLU A 478 -38.25 22.66 -16.68
N TYR A 479 -39.28 23.20 -16.02
CA TYR A 479 -39.41 23.13 -14.57
C TYR A 479 -39.38 21.68 -14.06
N LYS A 480 -40.16 20.77 -14.66
CA LYS A 480 -40.16 19.34 -14.29
C LYS A 480 -38.80 18.70 -14.53
N THR A 481 -38.19 18.95 -15.68
CA THR A 481 -36.92 18.34 -16.08
C THR A 481 -35.77 18.80 -15.16
N THR A 482 -35.64 20.11 -14.94
CA THR A 482 -34.67 20.68 -13.98
C THR A 482 -34.93 20.17 -12.57
N ARG A 483 -36.20 20.00 -12.18
CA ARG A 483 -36.57 19.46 -10.87
C ARG A 483 -36.16 18.00 -10.70
N ALA A 484 -36.46 17.15 -11.68
CA ALA A 484 -36.08 15.74 -11.68
C ALA A 484 -34.56 15.56 -11.64
N ARG A 485 -33.80 16.38 -12.37
CA ARG A 485 -32.32 16.37 -12.31
C ARG A 485 -31.81 16.75 -10.92
N LEU A 486 -32.30 17.84 -10.33
CA LEU A 486 -31.92 18.25 -8.98
C LEU A 486 -32.25 17.17 -7.95
N ASP A 487 -33.46 16.63 -8.01
CA ASP A 487 -33.94 15.60 -7.09
C ASP A 487 -33.10 14.30 -7.20
N THR A 488 -32.68 13.89 -8.41
CA THR A 488 -31.76 12.76 -8.64
C THR A 488 -30.37 13.00 -8.04
N VAL A 489 -29.76 14.16 -8.34
CA VAL A 489 -28.42 14.54 -7.86
C VAL A 489 -28.37 14.60 -6.33
N LEU A 490 -29.41 15.18 -5.71
CA LEU A 490 -29.52 15.24 -4.25
C LEU A 490 -29.75 13.86 -3.64
N TYR A 491 -30.62 13.01 -4.21
CA TYR A 491 -30.85 11.66 -3.72
C TYR A 491 -29.54 10.85 -3.70
N LEU A 492 -28.85 10.74 -4.84
CA LEU A 492 -27.64 9.94 -4.96
C LEU A 492 -26.52 10.42 -4.01
N SER A 493 -26.41 11.73 -3.82
CA SER A 493 -25.38 12.31 -2.94
C SER A 493 -25.66 12.08 -1.45
N ILE A 494 -26.93 12.16 -1.03
CA ILE A 494 -27.35 11.86 0.36
C ILE A 494 -27.26 10.35 0.62
N ASP A 495 -27.66 9.51 -0.34
CA ASP A 495 -27.62 8.05 -0.23
C ASP A 495 -26.18 7.51 -0.22
N ALA A 496 -25.26 8.13 -0.98
CA ALA A 496 -23.84 7.86 -0.90
C ALA A 496 -23.26 8.22 0.48
N ALA A 497 -23.60 9.40 1.02
CA ALA A 497 -23.16 9.80 2.36
C ALA A 497 -23.71 8.88 3.46
N ARG A 498 -24.96 8.41 3.32
CA ARG A 498 -25.57 7.38 4.18
C ARG A 498 -24.76 6.08 4.13
N MET A 499 -24.50 5.57 2.93
CA MET A 499 -23.75 4.31 2.74
C MET A 499 -22.34 4.40 3.35
N SER A 500 -21.59 5.47 3.05
CA SER A 500 -20.25 5.66 3.62
C SER A 500 -20.30 5.77 5.15
N ALA A 501 -21.32 6.44 5.72
CA ALA A 501 -21.50 6.48 7.17
C ALA A 501 -21.78 5.09 7.77
N ILE A 502 -22.52 4.21 7.10
CA ILE A 502 -22.70 2.80 7.54
C ILE A 502 -21.36 2.06 7.57
N LEU A 503 -20.55 2.18 6.51
CA LEU A 503 -19.24 1.52 6.41
C LEU A 503 -18.21 2.08 7.41
N LEU A 504 -18.37 3.32 7.85
CA LEU A 504 -17.50 4.00 8.81
C LEU A 504 -17.88 3.79 10.29
N GLN A 505 -19.03 3.17 10.60
CA GLN A 505 -19.44 2.81 11.97
C GLN A 505 -18.37 2.08 12.81
N PRO A 506 -17.52 1.19 12.26
CA PRO A 506 -16.48 0.55 13.06
C PRO A 506 -15.33 1.48 13.45
N VAL A 507 -15.06 2.51 12.63
CA VAL A 507 -13.88 3.36 12.72
C VAL A 507 -14.18 4.64 13.51
N VAL A 508 -15.23 5.37 13.12
CA VAL A 508 -15.71 6.62 13.74
C VAL A 508 -17.13 6.45 14.28
N PRO A 509 -17.36 5.57 15.28
CA PRO A 509 -18.69 5.18 15.72
C PRO A 509 -19.58 6.36 16.15
N ILE A 510 -19.03 7.41 16.77
CA ILE A 510 -19.84 8.53 17.28
C ILE A 510 -20.30 9.44 16.12
N ALA A 511 -19.40 9.76 15.18
CA ALA A 511 -19.67 10.59 14.02
C ALA A 511 -20.54 9.87 12.98
N ALA A 512 -20.29 8.57 12.75
CA ALA A 512 -21.14 7.73 11.91
C ALA A 512 -22.57 7.68 12.45
N ALA A 513 -22.76 7.41 13.74
CA ALA A 513 -24.08 7.44 14.38
C ALA A 513 -24.76 8.81 14.20
N LYS A 514 -24.06 9.92 14.48
CA LYS A 514 -24.58 11.29 14.29
C LYS A 514 -25.04 11.56 12.85
N ILE A 515 -24.31 11.10 11.84
CA ILE A 515 -24.71 11.26 10.42
C ILE A 515 -25.96 10.42 10.14
N LEU A 516 -25.99 9.16 10.57
CA LEU A 516 -27.12 8.26 10.33
C LEU A 516 -28.39 8.72 11.07
N ASP A 517 -28.25 9.32 12.26
CA ASP A 517 -29.33 9.97 13.00
C ASP A 517 -29.82 11.24 12.30
N TYR A 518 -28.91 12.08 11.81
CA TYR A 518 -29.25 13.31 11.08
C TYR A 518 -29.97 13.03 9.75
N LEU A 519 -29.57 11.97 9.04
CA LEU A 519 -30.24 11.45 7.85
C LEU A 519 -31.49 10.61 8.18
N ALA A 520 -31.84 10.46 9.47
CA ALA A 520 -32.99 9.72 9.98
C ALA A 520 -33.07 8.28 9.42
N VAL A 521 -31.93 7.60 9.37
CA VAL A 521 -31.78 6.20 8.96
C VAL A 521 -32.30 5.30 10.08
N PRO A 522 -33.32 4.45 9.86
CA PRO A 522 -33.80 3.51 10.87
C PRO A 522 -32.68 2.58 11.35
N GLU A 523 -32.69 2.20 12.63
CA GLU A 523 -31.64 1.35 13.24
C GLU A 523 -31.43 0.03 12.47
N GLY A 524 -32.52 -0.69 12.16
CA GLY A 524 -32.51 -1.90 11.32
C GLY A 524 -32.12 -1.70 9.85
N LYS A 525 -31.75 -0.47 9.45
CA LYS A 525 -31.24 -0.11 8.12
C LYS A 525 -29.77 0.37 8.15
N ARG A 526 -29.05 0.14 9.26
CA ARG A 526 -27.62 0.51 9.46
C ARG A 526 -26.64 -0.68 9.34
N SER A 527 -27.07 -1.82 8.82
CA SER A 527 -26.22 -3.01 8.58
C SER A 527 -25.51 -2.97 7.21
N LEU A 528 -24.50 -3.82 7.01
CA LEU A 528 -23.77 -3.96 5.75
C LEU A 528 -24.69 -4.20 4.53
N THR A 529 -25.75 -5.01 4.70
CA THR A 529 -26.73 -5.29 3.64
C THR A 529 -27.51 -4.06 3.16
N ASN A 530 -27.50 -2.96 3.93
CA ASN A 530 -28.08 -1.68 3.56
C ASN A 530 -27.02 -0.67 3.05
N ALA A 531 -25.72 -1.01 3.13
CA ALA A 531 -24.61 -0.19 2.62
C ALA A 531 -24.47 -0.34 1.09
N THR A 532 -25.52 -0.02 0.35
CA THR A 532 -25.51 0.05 -1.11
C THR A 532 -26.15 1.34 -1.58
N LEU A 533 -25.62 1.90 -2.67
CA LEU A 533 -26.19 3.06 -3.35
C LEU A 533 -27.40 2.64 -4.19
N LEU A 534 -28.46 3.46 -4.18
CA LEU A 534 -29.72 3.25 -4.90
C LEU A 534 -30.44 1.93 -4.55
N SER A 535 -30.44 1.55 -3.26
CA SER A 535 -31.10 0.34 -2.76
C SER A 535 -32.55 0.18 -3.24
N ASP A 536 -32.97 -1.04 -3.54
CA ASP A 536 -34.36 -1.39 -3.90
C ASP A 536 -35.34 -1.37 -2.71
N ASN A 537 -34.83 -1.27 -1.48
CA ASN A 537 -35.67 -1.09 -0.29
C ASN A 537 -36.30 0.31 -0.31
N GLU A 538 -37.63 0.38 -0.31
CA GLU A 538 -38.31 1.66 -0.10
C GLU A 538 -37.95 2.27 1.27
N GLN A 539 -37.60 3.56 1.26
CA GLN A 539 -37.34 4.40 2.43
C GLN A 539 -36.17 3.94 3.35
N VAL A 540 -34.96 3.91 2.80
CA VAL A 540 -33.69 3.71 3.57
C VAL A 540 -33.28 4.89 4.46
N MET A 541 -33.95 6.04 4.37
CA MET A 541 -33.67 7.27 5.12
C MET A 541 -34.94 8.10 5.35
N GLY A 542 -34.88 9.12 6.20
CA GLY A 542 -36.06 9.94 6.52
C GLY A 542 -36.52 10.80 5.34
N ALA A 543 -37.84 10.98 5.19
CA ALA A 543 -38.41 11.82 4.12
C ALA A 543 -38.22 13.33 4.35
N VAL A 544 -37.93 13.76 5.59
CA VAL A 544 -37.70 15.15 5.96
C VAL A 544 -36.56 15.23 6.99
N LEU A 545 -35.53 16.03 6.71
CA LEU A 545 -34.38 16.27 7.57
C LEU A 545 -34.47 17.63 8.27
N SER A 546 -33.96 17.74 9.49
CA SER A 546 -33.94 19.00 10.25
C SER A 546 -32.78 19.93 9.81
N ASN A 547 -32.81 20.42 8.56
CA ASN A 547 -31.76 21.27 7.98
C ASN A 547 -31.87 22.78 8.28
N SER A 548 -32.50 23.14 9.41
CA SER A 548 -32.68 24.54 9.85
C SER A 548 -31.37 25.26 10.18
N LYS A 549 -30.34 24.49 10.56
CA LYS A 549 -28.94 24.91 10.76
C LYS A 549 -28.03 24.06 9.88
N SER A 550 -26.82 24.56 9.61
CA SER A 550 -25.76 23.76 9.01
C SER A 550 -25.40 22.59 9.93
N PHE A 551 -25.34 21.38 9.38
CA PHE A 551 -24.91 20.19 10.11
C PHE A 551 -23.40 20.01 9.93
N VAL A 552 -22.66 19.97 11.04
CA VAL A 552 -21.21 19.81 11.06
C VAL A 552 -20.87 18.65 11.98
N THR A 553 -20.57 17.49 11.40
CA THR A 553 -20.15 16.29 12.15
C THR A 553 -18.70 16.38 12.59
N PHE A 554 -17.85 16.89 11.70
CA PHE A 554 -16.39 16.94 11.82
C PHE A 554 -15.96 18.41 11.89
N PRO A 555 -15.85 19.02 13.08
CA PRO A 555 -15.25 20.34 13.20
C PRO A 555 -13.77 20.29 12.76
N LYS A 556 -13.35 21.22 11.90
CA LYS A 556 -11.93 21.32 11.52
C LYS A 556 -11.06 21.60 12.73
N ILE A 557 -9.91 20.94 12.77
CA ILE A 557 -8.90 21.21 13.78
C ILE A 557 -8.12 22.46 13.33
N HIS A 558 -8.05 23.46 14.22
CA HIS A 558 -7.43 24.75 13.95
C HIS A 558 -6.17 24.94 14.79
N THR A 559 -5.02 24.57 14.24
CA THR A 559 -3.71 24.79 14.87
C THR A 559 -3.39 26.28 14.92
N LYS A 560 -3.28 26.85 16.13
CA LYS A 560 -2.76 28.23 16.31
C LYS A 560 -1.27 28.26 15.98
N ARG A 561 -0.91 28.51 14.72
CA ARG A 561 0.47 28.86 14.34
C ARG A 561 0.92 30.06 15.18
N GLY A 562 1.91 29.85 16.04
CA GLY A 562 2.43 30.88 16.93
C GLY A 562 2.98 32.06 16.13
N ARG A 563 2.57 33.28 16.48
CA ARG A 563 3.18 34.50 15.92
C ARG A 563 4.63 34.59 16.41
N VAL A 564 5.58 34.25 15.55
CA VAL A 564 6.96 34.72 15.72
C VAL A 564 6.96 36.24 15.58
N LEU A 565 7.27 36.92 16.68
CA LEU A 565 7.47 38.37 16.71
C LEU A 565 8.69 38.71 15.85
N GLN A 566 8.48 39.45 14.75
CA GLN A 566 9.61 40.06 14.04
C GLN A 566 10.19 41.19 14.93
N PRO A 567 11.51 41.22 15.18
CA PRO A 567 12.13 42.33 15.87
C PRO A 567 12.13 43.57 14.96
N SER A 568 11.76 44.70 15.54
CA SER A 568 11.77 46.00 14.88
C SER A 568 13.18 46.44 14.51
N ASN A 569 13.38 46.95 13.28
CA ASN A 569 14.52 47.81 12.98
C ASN A 569 14.06 49.09 12.27
N ARG A 570 14.52 50.24 12.79
CA ARG A 570 14.31 51.58 12.22
C ARG A 570 15.60 52.05 11.54
N GLN A 571 15.48 52.53 10.31
CA GLN A 571 16.21 53.63 9.65
C GLN A 571 15.55 53.71 8.25
N GLY A 572 14.92 54.80 7.81
CA GLY A 572 15.52 56.09 7.43
C GLY A 572 16.18 55.94 6.05
N GLY A 573 15.82 56.63 4.97
CA GLY A 573 14.89 57.74 4.74
C GLY A 573 15.42 58.58 3.57
N GLY A 574 14.61 58.90 2.56
CA GLY A 574 15.05 59.65 1.35
C GLY A 574 14.02 59.59 0.22
N ALA A 575 13.96 60.61 -0.63
CA ALA A 575 12.87 60.83 -1.61
C ALA A 575 13.39 61.29 -2.98
N SER A 576 12.49 61.34 -3.98
CA SER A 576 12.65 61.83 -5.38
C SER A 576 13.69 61.12 -6.26
N GLY A 577 13.50 60.98 -7.57
CA GLY A 577 12.37 61.33 -8.44
C GLY A 577 12.80 61.34 -9.93
N ASP A 578 11.89 60.97 -10.84
CA ASP A 578 11.92 61.14 -12.31
C ASP A 578 13.15 60.50 -13.07
N ASP A 579 13.13 60.18 -14.37
CA ASP A 579 12.31 60.62 -15.52
C ASP A 579 12.19 59.52 -16.62
N ASP A 580 11.59 59.87 -17.79
CA ASP A 580 11.48 59.10 -19.08
C ASP A 580 10.39 57.97 -19.12
N ILE A 581 9.21 58.03 -19.77
CA ILE A 581 8.68 58.74 -20.97
C ILE A 581 9.33 58.22 -22.28
N GLU A 582 8.67 57.76 -23.37
CA GLU A 582 7.45 58.13 -24.13
C GLU A 582 6.78 56.82 -24.72
N PHE A 583 5.45 56.58 -24.70
CA PHE A 583 4.44 56.80 -25.78
C PHE A 583 4.76 56.14 -27.16
N LEU A 584 3.86 55.65 -28.04
CA LEU A 584 2.39 55.55 -28.24
C LEU A 584 2.11 54.30 -29.15
N TYR A 585 0.93 53.90 -29.67
CA TYR A 585 -0.42 54.48 -29.79
C TYR A 585 -1.53 53.39 -29.55
N THR A 586 -2.59 53.30 -30.37
CA THR A 586 -3.75 52.37 -30.19
C THR A 586 -4.27 51.72 -31.48
N ALA A 587 -5.14 50.71 -31.32
CA ALA A 587 -5.70 49.81 -32.34
C ALA A 587 -6.72 50.42 -33.33
N PRO A 588 -7.19 49.64 -34.32
CA PRO A 588 -8.65 49.49 -34.47
C PRO A 588 -9.15 48.06 -34.76
N SER A 589 -10.45 47.86 -34.55
CA SER A 589 -11.22 46.63 -34.80
C SER A 589 -11.87 46.57 -36.19
N GLY A 590 -12.18 45.37 -36.70
CA GLY A 590 -12.87 45.18 -38.00
C GLY A 590 -13.50 43.80 -38.25
N SER A 591 -14.83 43.77 -38.28
CA SER A 591 -15.80 42.78 -38.84
C SER A 591 -15.41 41.35 -39.28
N SER A 592 -16.15 40.40 -38.69
CA SER A 592 -16.62 39.08 -39.19
C SER A 592 -16.45 38.66 -40.67
N SER A 593 -15.99 37.41 -40.88
CA SER A 593 -16.67 36.43 -41.74
C SER A 593 -16.20 34.99 -41.43
N GLN A 594 -17.01 33.98 -41.76
CA GLN A 594 -16.68 32.56 -41.53
C GLN A 594 -15.66 32.04 -42.56
N ARG A 595 -14.67 31.26 -42.11
CA ARG A 595 -14.16 30.11 -42.87
C ARG A 595 -13.62 29.02 -41.94
N LYS A 596 -13.96 27.78 -42.26
CA LYS A 596 -13.38 26.56 -41.68
C LYS A 596 -12.04 26.24 -42.35
N GLU A 597 -11.33 25.31 -41.70
CA GLU A 597 -10.50 24.25 -42.30
C GLU A 597 -9.00 24.51 -42.61
N LYS A 598 -8.21 23.52 -42.11
CA LYS A 598 -6.93 22.95 -42.60
C LYS A 598 -5.59 23.50 -42.13
N HIS A 599 -4.93 22.66 -41.32
CA HIS A 599 -3.57 22.18 -41.60
C HIS A 599 -3.57 20.64 -41.47
N GLU A 600 -3.92 19.93 -42.55
CA GLU A 600 -3.74 18.48 -42.67
C GLU A 600 -2.49 18.24 -43.54
N VAL A 601 -1.48 17.54 -42.99
CA VAL A 601 -0.11 17.44 -43.56
C VAL A 601 0.10 16.17 -44.41
N PHE A 602 -1.00 15.50 -44.80
CA PHE A 602 -0.98 14.34 -45.68
C PHE A 602 -1.76 14.62 -46.97
N GLY A 603 -1.11 14.42 -48.11
CA GLY A 603 -1.79 14.41 -49.40
C GLY A 603 -2.90 13.36 -49.41
N TYR A 604 -4.15 13.81 -49.64
CA TYR A 604 -5.41 13.18 -49.20
C TYR A 604 -5.68 11.68 -49.48
N ASP A 605 -4.86 10.98 -50.25
CA ASP A 605 -5.08 9.57 -50.64
C ASP A 605 -3.79 8.70 -50.72
N LYS A 606 -2.62 9.18 -50.27
CA LYS A 606 -1.33 8.44 -50.42
C LYS A 606 -0.48 8.42 -49.15
N TRP A 607 -0.13 7.20 -48.71
CA TRP A 607 0.76 6.95 -47.58
C TRP A 607 2.14 6.46 -48.03
N PRO A 608 3.17 6.58 -47.18
CA PRO A 608 4.49 6.00 -47.44
C PRO A 608 4.38 4.49 -47.71
N PHE A 609 5.27 3.94 -48.53
CA PHE A 609 5.33 2.52 -48.88
C PHE A 609 4.00 1.99 -49.47
N GLY A 610 3.38 2.80 -50.33
CA GLY A 610 2.26 2.40 -51.19
C GLY A 610 0.90 2.23 -50.48
N GLY A 611 0.75 2.70 -49.24
CA GLY A 611 -0.50 2.66 -48.49
C GLY A 611 -1.57 3.66 -48.98
N LYS A 612 -2.82 3.46 -48.53
CA LYS A 612 -3.99 4.31 -48.81
C LYS A 612 -4.90 4.39 -47.58
N GLY A 613 -5.53 5.54 -47.38
CA GLY A 613 -6.42 5.83 -46.24
C GLY A 613 -6.37 7.33 -45.89
N LYS A 614 -7.15 7.76 -44.91
CA LYS A 614 -7.10 9.13 -44.37
C LYS A 614 -6.33 9.19 -43.04
N PRO A 615 -5.80 10.37 -42.63
CA PRO A 615 -5.03 10.52 -41.40
C PRO A 615 -5.71 9.91 -40.15
N LEU A 616 -7.01 10.15 -39.99
CA LEU A 616 -7.80 9.69 -38.84
C LEU A 616 -8.40 8.28 -38.99
N GLU A 617 -8.06 7.54 -40.06
CA GLU A 617 -8.51 6.16 -40.24
C GLU A 617 -7.51 5.20 -39.59
N VAL A 618 -8.00 4.24 -38.80
CA VAL A 618 -7.20 3.14 -38.24
C VAL A 618 -6.90 2.12 -39.35
N PRO A 619 -5.64 1.76 -39.62
CA PRO A 619 -5.33 0.83 -40.70
C PRO A 619 -5.87 -0.56 -40.39
N THR A 620 -6.74 -1.04 -41.26
CA THR A 620 -7.28 -2.40 -41.16
C THR A 620 -6.47 -3.34 -42.05
N PRO A 621 -5.82 -4.39 -41.53
CA PRO A 621 -5.12 -5.37 -42.35
C PRO A 621 -6.06 -6.04 -43.36
N SER A 622 -5.51 -6.28 -44.55
CA SER A 622 -6.14 -7.05 -45.62
C SER A 622 -5.92 -8.56 -45.40
N GLY A 623 -6.83 -9.38 -45.94
CA GLY A 623 -6.89 -10.81 -45.63
C GLY A 623 -7.49 -11.10 -44.26
N GLU A 624 -8.00 -12.32 -44.08
CA GLU A 624 -8.66 -12.70 -42.82
C GLU A 624 -7.64 -13.20 -41.78
N ALA A 625 -6.58 -13.86 -42.23
CA ALA A 625 -5.52 -14.35 -41.35
C ALA A 625 -4.78 -13.20 -40.67
N CYS A 626 -4.40 -12.16 -41.42
CA CYS A 626 -3.72 -10.99 -40.85
C CYS A 626 -4.59 -10.18 -39.88
N LYS A 627 -5.91 -10.06 -40.10
CA LYS A 627 -6.83 -9.48 -39.10
C LYS A 627 -6.85 -10.30 -37.81
N GLN A 628 -6.95 -11.62 -37.93
CA GLN A 628 -6.95 -12.52 -36.78
C GLN A 628 -5.62 -12.42 -36.01
N ILE A 629 -4.47 -12.41 -36.71
CA ILE A 629 -3.15 -12.21 -36.09
C ILE A 629 -3.10 -10.86 -35.35
N SER A 630 -3.57 -9.76 -35.97
CA SER A 630 -3.61 -8.43 -35.33
C SER A 630 -4.46 -8.44 -34.05
N GLN A 631 -5.64 -9.07 -34.07
CA GLN A 631 -6.51 -9.19 -32.88
C GLN A 631 -5.90 -10.07 -31.78
N LEU A 632 -5.20 -11.13 -32.15
CA LEU A 632 -4.51 -12.01 -31.20
C LEU A 632 -3.30 -11.31 -30.57
N LEU A 633 -2.54 -10.53 -31.33
CA LEU A 633 -1.39 -9.78 -30.80
C LEU A 633 -1.80 -8.64 -29.86
N ALA A 634 -2.98 -8.05 -30.03
CA ALA A 634 -3.53 -7.09 -29.08
C ALA A 634 -3.79 -7.69 -27.68
N ARG A 635 -3.85 -9.02 -27.55
CA ARG A 635 -3.94 -9.70 -26.23
C ARG A 635 -2.60 -9.77 -25.50
N ALA A 636 -1.47 -9.68 -26.22
CA ALA A 636 -0.13 -9.68 -25.62
C ALA A 636 0.20 -8.36 -24.87
N ASP A 637 -0.60 -7.31 -25.09
CA ASP A 637 -0.50 -6.03 -24.40
C ASP A 637 -0.76 -6.15 -22.88
N ALA A 638 -1.53 -7.16 -22.45
CA ALA A 638 -1.83 -7.41 -21.04
C ALA A 638 -0.61 -7.84 -20.21
N GLU A 639 0.52 -8.20 -20.84
CA GLU A 639 1.77 -8.60 -20.18
C GLU A 639 2.89 -7.55 -20.29
N ALA A 640 2.61 -6.38 -20.88
CA ALA A 640 3.60 -5.33 -21.11
C ALA A 640 3.88 -4.51 -19.84
N GLY A 641 5.16 -4.42 -19.44
CA GLY A 641 5.63 -3.57 -18.35
C GLY A 641 5.51 -2.06 -18.62
N GLU A 642 5.72 -1.27 -17.58
CA GLU A 642 5.60 0.20 -17.58
C GLU A 642 6.84 0.87 -18.21
N TYR A 643 6.66 1.98 -18.94
CA TYR A 643 7.76 2.71 -19.59
C TYR A 643 8.48 3.69 -18.64
N SER A 644 7.74 4.32 -17.75
CA SER A 644 8.29 5.06 -16.63
C SER A 644 7.26 5.07 -15.52
N PHE A 645 7.70 5.00 -14.29
CA PHE A 645 6.82 5.13 -13.14
C PHE A 645 7.59 5.73 -11.97
N GLY A 646 6.84 6.21 -10.99
CA GLY A 646 7.37 6.83 -9.80
C GLY A 646 6.31 6.91 -8.73
N GLY A 647 6.69 7.48 -7.59
CA GLY A 647 5.84 7.62 -6.42
C GLY A 647 6.67 7.70 -5.14
N GLN A 648 6.02 7.49 -4.02
CA GLN A 648 6.68 7.36 -2.72
C GLN A 648 7.57 6.11 -2.70
N ALA A 649 8.80 6.24 -2.20
CA ALA A 649 9.75 5.13 -2.09
C ALA A 649 9.55 4.40 -0.77
N ASP A 650 8.45 3.67 -0.62
CA ASP A 650 8.02 3.05 0.65
C ASP A 650 9.02 2.06 1.28
N SER A 651 9.95 1.51 0.47
CA SER A 651 11.02 0.65 0.96
C SER A 651 12.23 1.44 1.49
N LEU A 652 12.37 2.73 1.16
CA LEU A 652 13.50 3.56 1.57
C LEU A 652 13.16 4.34 2.87
N PRO A 653 14.05 4.34 3.87
CA PRO A 653 13.84 5.14 5.08
C PRO A 653 13.99 6.63 4.75
N ALA A 654 13.15 7.48 5.34
CA ALA A 654 13.21 8.93 5.11
C ALA A 654 14.57 9.56 5.42
N VAL A 655 15.29 9.03 6.43
CA VAL A 655 16.66 9.42 6.74
C VAL A 655 17.65 8.45 6.08
N ALA A 656 18.24 8.85 4.97
CA ALA A 656 19.27 8.06 4.27
C ALA A 656 20.57 7.89 5.08
N GLY A 657 20.83 8.73 6.09
CA GLY A 657 22.15 8.77 6.75
C GLY A 657 23.26 9.18 5.79
N LEU A 658 22.95 10.11 4.88
CA LEU A 658 23.86 10.59 3.84
C LEU A 658 25.02 11.36 4.48
N PHE A 659 26.25 10.96 4.18
CA PHE A 659 27.47 11.62 4.60
C PHE A 659 28.28 12.04 3.37
N VAL A 660 28.76 13.28 3.36
CA VAL A 660 29.59 13.81 2.27
C VAL A 660 30.95 14.21 2.83
N LYS A 661 32.01 13.71 2.19
CA LYS A 661 33.39 13.95 2.60
C LYS A 661 33.68 15.46 2.69
N GLU A 662 34.29 15.89 3.79
CA GLU A 662 34.56 17.30 4.15
C GLU A 662 33.35 18.23 4.34
N VAL A 663 32.10 17.74 4.21
CA VAL A 663 30.87 18.47 4.57
C VAL A 663 30.27 17.92 5.86
N GLY A 664 30.36 16.60 6.08
CA GLY A 664 29.78 15.90 7.23
C GLY A 664 28.47 15.19 6.90
N ASP A 665 27.71 14.86 7.93
CA ASP A 665 26.38 14.26 7.79
C ASP A 665 25.37 15.29 7.27
N ILE A 666 24.61 14.90 6.25
CA ILE A 666 23.62 15.73 5.56
C ILE A 666 22.24 15.42 6.14
N SER A 667 21.65 16.43 6.76
CA SER A 667 20.32 16.33 7.33
C SER A 667 19.25 16.44 6.24
N VAL A 668 18.16 15.72 6.44
CA VAL A 668 16.95 15.82 5.62
C VAL A 668 15.76 16.18 6.52
N PRO A 669 14.84 17.09 6.12
CA PRO A 669 14.84 17.82 4.85
C PRO A 669 16.02 18.77 4.67
N LEU A 670 16.58 18.81 3.45
CA LEU A 670 17.76 19.62 3.14
C LEU A 670 17.51 21.10 3.42
N CYS A 671 18.32 21.70 4.31
CA CYS A 671 18.26 23.13 4.60
C CYS A 671 19.19 23.94 3.69
N ALA A 672 18.93 25.25 3.57
CA ALA A 672 19.69 26.15 2.68
C ALA A 672 21.20 26.20 3.03
N GLU A 673 21.56 26.22 4.32
CA GLU A 673 22.96 26.26 4.76
C GLU A 673 23.72 24.97 4.39
N GLN A 674 23.10 23.80 4.53
CA GLN A 674 23.69 22.54 4.09
C GLN A 674 23.74 22.46 2.56
N ALA A 675 22.74 22.99 1.85
CA ALA A 675 22.75 23.05 0.39
C ALA A 675 23.90 23.92 -0.15
N GLU A 676 24.16 25.09 0.45
CA GLU A 676 25.28 25.96 0.07
C GLU A 676 26.64 25.29 0.35
N LYS A 677 26.78 24.59 1.49
CA LYS A 677 27.99 23.81 1.82
C LYS A 677 28.23 22.65 0.84
N LEU A 678 27.16 21.97 0.41
CA LEU A 678 27.24 20.94 -0.64
C LEU A 678 27.66 21.56 -1.97
N ILE A 679 26.98 22.62 -2.42
CA ILE A 679 27.26 23.33 -3.69
C ILE A 679 28.73 23.78 -3.76
N ALA A 680 29.33 24.22 -2.66
CA ALA A 680 30.74 24.61 -2.58
C ALA A 680 31.73 23.44 -2.82
N ARG A 681 31.28 22.19 -2.79
CA ARG A 681 32.07 20.97 -3.03
C ARG A 681 31.69 20.21 -4.30
N CYS A 682 30.60 20.61 -4.96
CA CYS A 682 30.11 19.97 -6.18
C CYS A 682 30.72 20.57 -7.44
N ASP A 683 30.86 19.74 -8.48
CA ASP A 683 31.02 20.23 -9.85
C ASP A 683 29.66 20.66 -10.44
N ARG A 684 29.66 21.48 -11.50
CA ARG A 684 28.43 21.75 -12.25
C ARG A 684 28.00 20.50 -13.01
N SER A 685 26.73 20.14 -12.91
CA SER A 685 26.18 18.97 -13.59
C SER A 685 25.93 19.28 -15.07
N PRO A 686 26.37 18.43 -16.02
CA PRO A 686 25.87 18.47 -17.39
C PRO A 686 24.37 18.16 -17.42
N PHE A 687 23.67 18.55 -18.49
CA PHE A 687 22.25 18.18 -18.66
C PHE A 687 21.99 17.51 -20.01
N GLY A 688 21.11 16.50 -19.99
CA GLY A 688 20.54 15.94 -21.20
C GLY A 688 19.51 16.88 -21.81
N ARG A 689 19.55 17.09 -23.12
CA ARG A 689 18.47 17.65 -23.92
C ARG A 689 18.22 16.73 -25.10
N LYS A 690 17.06 16.06 -25.11
CA LYS A 690 16.80 14.92 -26.01
C LYS A 690 17.84 13.81 -25.79
N LEU A 691 18.69 13.56 -26.78
CA LEU A 691 19.76 12.55 -26.75
C LEU A 691 21.17 13.15 -26.52
N ASP A 692 21.29 14.48 -26.44
CA ASP A 692 22.57 15.18 -26.32
C ASP A 692 22.88 15.59 -24.88
N THR A 693 24.11 15.34 -24.43
CA THR A 693 24.65 15.87 -23.16
C THR A 693 25.27 17.24 -23.42
N MET A 694 24.64 18.31 -22.92
CA MET A 694 25.07 19.70 -23.13
C MET A 694 25.57 20.37 -21.84
N MET A 695 26.44 21.36 -22.01
CA MET A 695 26.96 22.25 -20.96
C MET A 695 26.59 23.70 -21.30
N ASP A 696 25.32 24.08 -21.10
CA ASP A 696 24.86 25.48 -21.24
C ASP A 696 24.83 26.17 -19.87
N GLU A 697 25.67 27.20 -19.71
CA GLU A 697 25.90 27.91 -18.47
C GLU A 697 24.73 28.81 -18.03
N ASN A 698 23.79 29.14 -18.93
CA ASN A 698 22.67 30.03 -18.67
C ASN A 698 21.38 29.30 -18.28
N VAL A 699 21.28 28.00 -18.57
CA VAL A 699 20.00 27.27 -18.51
C VAL A 699 19.68 26.74 -17.12
N ARG A 700 20.68 26.35 -16.30
CA ARG A 700 20.41 25.64 -15.04
C ARG A 700 21.40 25.87 -13.90
N LYS A 701 20.85 25.94 -12.68
CA LYS A 701 21.57 25.82 -11.40
C LYS A 701 21.51 24.37 -10.93
N SER A 702 22.42 23.52 -11.43
CA SER A 702 22.51 22.09 -11.07
C SER A 702 23.96 21.69 -10.80
N TRP A 703 24.14 20.81 -9.83
CA TRP A 703 25.42 20.44 -9.25
C TRP A 703 25.47 18.95 -8.96
N GLN A 704 26.64 18.34 -9.09
CA GLN A 704 26.87 16.91 -8.86
C GLN A 704 28.12 16.65 -8.03
N LEU A 705 28.12 15.54 -7.29
CA LEU A 705 29.28 14.99 -6.60
C LEU A 705 29.64 13.64 -7.23
N ALA A 706 30.91 13.28 -7.20
CA ALA A 706 31.35 11.95 -7.61
C ALA A 706 30.94 10.90 -6.55
N PRO A 707 30.60 9.65 -6.93
CA PRO A 707 30.13 8.64 -5.98
C PRO A 707 31.12 8.30 -4.86
N ASP A 708 32.43 8.47 -5.07
CA ASP A 708 33.49 8.24 -4.07
C ASP A 708 33.58 9.32 -2.98
N GLN A 709 32.84 10.42 -3.14
CA GLN A 709 32.75 11.51 -2.16
C GLN A 709 31.55 11.35 -1.20
N VAL A 710 30.71 10.35 -1.42
CA VAL A 710 29.40 10.16 -0.77
C VAL A 710 29.30 8.79 -0.12
N GLU A 711 28.85 8.75 1.13
CA GLU A 711 28.61 7.53 1.90
C GLU A 711 27.16 7.52 2.41
N ILE A 712 26.54 6.34 2.46
CA ILE A 712 25.21 6.15 3.03
C ILE A 712 25.37 5.28 4.27
N LYS A 713 25.20 5.89 5.45
CA LYS A 713 25.44 5.24 6.75
C LYS A 713 24.23 4.47 7.29
N ASN A 714 23.04 4.65 6.74
CA ASN A 714 21.86 3.91 7.19
C ASN A 714 21.80 2.53 6.49
N PRO A 715 22.01 1.40 7.21
CA PRO A 715 21.96 0.07 6.60
C PRO A 715 20.59 -0.28 6.02
N LEU A 716 19.50 0.30 6.54
CA LEU A 716 18.14 0.11 6.01
C LEU A 716 17.98 0.74 4.62
N TRP A 717 18.80 1.71 4.24
CA TRP A 717 18.79 2.26 2.88
C TRP A 717 19.22 1.20 1.86
N HIS A 718 20.22 0.39 2.16
CA HIS A 718 20.67 -0.69 1.27
C HIS A 718 19.58 -1.76 1.11
N THR A 719 19.01 -2.26 2.21
CA THR A 719 17.90 -3.23 2.16
C THR A 719 16.67 -2.66 1.43
N GLY A 720 16.38 -1.37 1.62
CA GLY A 720 15.30 -0.68 0.92
C GLY A 720 15.54 -0.54 -0.59
N MET A 721 16.80 -0.32 -0.99
CA MET A 721 17.22 -0.27 -2.40
C MET A 721 17.16 -1.64 -3.07
N ASP A 722 17.45 -2.73 -2.35
CA ASP A 722 17.30 -4.10 -2.86
C ASP A 722 15.81 -4.40 -3.19
N GLN A 723 14.91 -4.11 -2.24
CA GLN A 723 13.45 -4.26 -2.42
C GLN A 723 12.89 -3.35 -3.52
N LEU A 724 13.41 -2.13 -3.62
CA LEU A 724 13.04 -1.20 -4.69
C LEU A 724 13.50 -1.73 -6.05
N SER A 725 14.68 -2.34 -6.11
CA SER A 725 15.23 -2.93 -7.34
C SER A 725 14.42 -4.13 -7.83
N GLU A 726 13.93 -5.00 -6.93
CA GLU A 726 12.98 -6.07 -7.28
C GLU A 726 11.66 -5.51 -7.84
N THR A 727 11.12 -4.47 -7.20
CA THR A 727 9.90 -3.77 -7.66
C THR A 727 10.11 -3.14 -9.04
N ILE A 728 11.27 -2.54 -9.28
CA ILE A 728 11.68 -1.96 -10.56
C ILE A 728 11.81 -3.02 -11.66
N ALA A 729 12.51 -4.12 -11.38
CA ALA A 729 12.64 -5.23 -12.32
C ALA A 729 11.27 -5.81 -12.70
N SER A 730 10.38 -5.98 -11.72
CA SER A 730 9.02 -6.48 -11.94
C SER A 730 8.17 -5.54 -12.80
N ARG A 731 8.06 -4.25 -12.42
CA ARG A 731 7.16 -3.29 -13.10
C ARG A 731 7.67 -2.84 -14.47
N LEU A 732 8.98 -2.76 -14.69
CA LEU A 732 9.57 -2.56 -16.03
C LEU A 732 9.68 -3.88 -16.83
N GLY A 733 9.18 -5.00 -16.29
CA GLY A 733 9.09 -6.28 -16.98
C GLY A 733 10.43 -6.91 -17.36
N TYR A 734 11.50 -6.74 -16.57
CA TYR A 734 12.80 -7.33 -16.86
C TYR A 734 12.98 -8.72 -16.25
N ARG A 735 13.44 -9.67 -17.09
CA ARG A 735 14.03 -10.94 -16.67
C ARG A 735 15.21 -11.24 -17.62
N GLU A 736 16.41 -11.39 -17.05
CA GLU A 736 17.63 -11.97 -17.67
C GLU A 736 18.32 -11.20 -18.84
N GLU A 737 19.00 -10.06 -18.59
CA GLU A 737 19.93 -9.41 -19.57
C GLU A 737 21.23 -8.86 -18.93
N ASP A 738 22.28 -8.59 -19.73
CA ASP A 738 23.55 -7.97 -19.30
C ASP A 738 23.59 -6.47 -19.68
N GLY A 739 23.69 -5.55 -18.71
CA GLY A 739 23.90 -4.11 -19.00
C GLY A 739 23.35 -3.13 -17.95
N MET A 740 23.42 -1.82 -18.27
CA MET A 740 22.60 -0.78 -17.60
C MET A 740 21.25 -0.72 -18.31
N VAL A 741 20.19 -0.72 -17.51
CA VAL A 741 18.85 -1.10 -17.93
C VAL A 741 17.87 0.08 -17.79
N ALA A 742 17.92 0.75 -16.64
CA ALA A 742 17.07 1.90 -16.31
C ALA A 742 17.82 2.94 -15.47
N THR A 743 17.36 4.18 -15.50
CA THR A 743 17.81 5.26 -14.61
C THR A 743 16.79 5.41 -13.48
N LEU A 744 17.25 5.21 -12.24
CA LEU A 744 16.45 5.44 -11.03
C LEU A 744 16.89 6.77 -10.39
N VAL A 745 15.96 7.70 -10.28
CA VAL A 745 16.14 8.97 -9.55
C VAL A 745 15.40 8.87 -8.24
N THR A 746 16.11 8.86 -7.10
CA THR A 746 15.50 8.93 -5.76
C THR A 746 15.68 10.33 -5.19
N GLN A 747 14.59 11.06 -5.00
CA GLN A 747 14.56 12.32 -4.27
C GLN A 747 14.59 12.04 -2.76
N LEU A 748 15.56 12.67 -2.08
CA LEU A 748 15.58 12.74 -0.63
C LEU A 748 14.64 13.86 -0.15
N PRO A 749 14.09 13.77 1.08
CA PRO A 749 13.23 14.81 1.63
C PRO A 749 13.89 16.20 1.49
N SER A 750 13.22 17.11 0.79
CA SER A 750 13.80 18.43 0.46
C SER A 750 12.72 19.44 0.08
N LEU A 751 12.81 20.66 0.63
CA LEU A 751 11.78 21.69 0.45
C LEU A 751 12.05 22.51 -0.83
N HIS A 752 11.24 22.32 -1.87
CA HIS A 752 11.40 22.98 -3.16
C HIS A 752 10.09 23.12 -3.97
N GLU A 753 10.08 24.05 -4.94
CA GLU A 753 9.05 24.21 -5.97
C GLU A 753 9.68 24.05 -7.37
N GLY A 754 8.89 23.63 -8.37
CA GLY A 754 9.41 23.19 -9.68
C GLY A 754 10.29 21.94 -9.57
N GLY A 755 11.12 21.65 -10.57
CA GLY A 755 12.10 20.56 -10.49
C GLY A 755 11.63 19.17 -10.94
N ASP A 756 10.50 19.06 -11.62
CA ASP A 756 9.83 17.80 -11.96
C ASP A 756 10.55 16.98 -13.04
N LEU A 757 10.38 15.66 -13.03
CA LEU A 757 10.88 14.78 -14.08
C LEU A 757 9.77 14.49 -15.08
N VAL A 758 9.90 15.06 -16.26
CA VAL A 758 9.01 14.90 -17.39
C VAL A 758 9.62 13.86 -18.32
N VAL A 759 8.92 12.75 -18.55
CA VAL A 759 9.37 11.68 -19.45
C VAL A 759 8.45 11.67 -20.67
N TYR A 760 9.06 11.74 -21.84
CA TYR A 760 8.40 11.91 -23.13
C TYR A 760 8.34 10.59 -23.90
N ARG A 761 7.42 10.53 -24.86
CA ARG A 761 7.33 9.49 -25.89
C ARG A 761 6.74 10.13 -27.15
N GLY A 762 7.47 10.11 -28.26
CA GLY A 762 7.07 10.79 -29.50
C GLY A 762 6.94 12.32 -29.34
N GLY A 763 7.80 12.94 -28.52
CA GLY A 763 7.75 14.38 -28.22
C GLY A 763 6.65 14.84 -27.27
N GLU A 764 5.65 14.00 -26.95
CA GLU A 764 4.60 14.32 -25.98
C GLU A 764 4.96 13.89 -24.55
N VAL A 765 4.44 14.62 -23.56
CA VAL A 765 4.62 14.30 -22.13
C VAL A 765 3.81 13.06 -21.78
N LYS A 766 4.48 11.93 -21.52
CA LYS A 766 3.81 10.68 -21.17
C LYS A 766 3.72 10.45 -19.66
N TYR A 767 4.77 10.82 -18.93
CA TYR A 767 4.80 10.77 -17.47
C TYR A 767 5.36 12.07 -16.90
N HIS A 768 4.78 12.51 -15.79
CA HIS A 768 5.18 13.73 -15.10
C HIS A 768 5.31 13.43 -13.61
N HIS A 769 6.54 13.16 -13.17
CA HIS A 769 6.85 12.80 -11.80
C HIS A 769 7.18 14.06 -11.01
N ASP A 770 6.28 14.42 -10.09
CA ASP A 770 6.42 15.60 -9.24
C ASP A 770 7.11 15.32 -7.89
N PHE A 771 7.45 14.05 -7.65
CA PHE A 771 8.10 13.55 -6.44
C PHE A 771 7.39 14.01 -5.15
N GLY A 772 6.06 13.88 -5.10
CA GLY A 772 5.27 14.10 -3.89
C GLY A 772 4.94 15.56 -3.58
N LYS A 773 5.12 16.48 -4.54
CA LYS A 773 4.83 17.90 -4.32
C LYS A 773 3.34 18.22 -4.28
N LYS A 774 2.52 17.61 -5.15
CA LYS A 774 1.04 17.73 -5.11
C LYS A 774 0.45 17.17 -3.81
N GLU A 775 1.09 16.14 -3.26
CA GLU A 775 0.67 15.43 -2.05
C GLU A 775 1.27 16.05 -0.77
N GLY A 776 2.19 17.01 -0.89
CA GLY A 776 2.86 17.67 0.24
C GLY A 776 3.93 16.83 0.94
N THR A 777 4.22 15.62 0.44
CA THR A 777 5.13 14.63 1.03
C THR A 777 6.60 14.85 0.65
N ALA A 778 6.90 15.66 -0.38
CA ALA A 778 8.24 15.91 -0.92
C ALA A 778 9.32 16.37 0.09
N CYS A 779 8.91 17.05 1.17
CA CYS A 779 9.81 17.51 2.25
C CYS A 779 9.90 16.55 3.45
N TYR A 780 9.23 15.40 3.41
CA TYR A 780 9.18 14.45 4.53
C TYR A 780 9.57 13.02 4.12
N LEU A 781 9.21 12.59 2.91
CA LEU A 781 9.34 11.20 2.48
C LEU A 781 10.19 11.09 1.21
N PRO A 782 10.98 9.99 1.07
CA PRO A 782 11.76 9.77 -0.12
C PRO A 782 10.79 9.40 -1.26
N HIS A 783 11.05 9.97 -2.43
CA HIS A 783 10.27 9.69 -3.63
C HIS A 783 11.20 9.17 -4.71
N TYR A 784 10.68 8.38 -5.64
CA TYR A 784 11.46 7.93 -6.77
C TYR A 784 10.72 8.08 -8.08
N ALA A 785 11.49 8.15 -9.16
CA ALA A 785 11.02 7.93 -10.51
C ALA A 785 12.06 7.09 -11.25
N VAL A 786 11.59 6.08 -11.97
CA VAL A 786 12.39 5.22 -12.83
C VAL A 786 11.91 5.35 -14.27
N HIS A 787 12.86 5.32 -15.20
CA HIS A 787 12.61 5.34 -16.64
C HIS A 787 13.70 4.51 -17.33
N TYR A 788 13.42 3.98 -18.52
CA TYR A 788 14.45 3.32 -19.34
C TYR A 788 15.62 4.28 -19.58
N ALA A 789 16.83 3.73 -19.66
CA ALA A 789 18.05 4.53 -19.80
C ALA A 789 18.11 5.35 -21.11
N ASP A 790 17.28 5.02 -22.11
CA ASP A 790 17.12 5.71 -23.39
C ASP A 790 15.79 6.48 -23.52
N ALA A 791 15.00 6.60 -22.45
CA ALA A 791 13.78 7.39 -22.49
C ALA A 791 14.10 8.89 -22.64
N GLU A 792 13.47 9.56 -23.61
CA GLU A 792 13.54 11.02 -23.70
C GLU A 792 12.94 11.62 -22.42
N HIS A 793 13.71 12.47 -21.74
CA HIS A 793 13.29 13.10 -20.51
C HIS A 793 13.84 14.51 -20.39
N ALA A 794 13.13 15.36 -19.65
CA ALA A 794 13.59 16.65 -19.21
C ALA A 794 13.31 16.77 -17.72
N LEU A 795 14.21 17.44 -17.01
CA LEU A 795 14.00 17.79 -15.62
C LEU A 795 13.70 19.29 -15.56
N GLU A 796 12.55 19.71 -15.02
CA GLU A 796 12.15 21.12 -14.97
C GLU A 796 13.04 21.96 -14.05
N LYS A 797 12.96 23.28 -14.17
CA LYS A 797 13.72 24.20 -13.30
C LYS A 797 13.15 24.19 -11.89
N VAL A 798 14.00 24.02 -10.88
CA VAL A 798 13.65 24.32 -9.48
C VAL A 798 13.49 25.84 -9.38
N THR A 799 12.28 26.31 -9.06
CA THR A 799 11.92 27.73 -9.01
C THR A 799 12.17 28.33 -7.62
N LYS A 800 12.17 27.51 -6.57
CA LYS A 800 12.33 27.91 -5.17
C LYS A 800 12.86 26.75 -4.34
N GLY A 801 13.64 27.06 -3.31
CA GLY A 801 14.21 26.05 -2.41
C GLY A 801 15.34 25.23 -3.05
N TYR A 802 15.66 24.09 -2.44
CA TYR A 802 16.72 23.18 -2.87
C TYR A 802 16.18 21.77 -2.98
N ARG A 803 16.51 21.08 -4.07
CA ARG A 803 16.13 19.70 -4.35
C ARG A 803 17.36 18.80 -4.25
N LEU A 804 17.27 17.73 -3.45
CA LEU A 804 18.36 16.76 -3.31
C LEU A 804 17.91 15.41 -3.88
N VAL A 805 18.69 14.87 -4.82
CA VAL A 805 18.44 13.58 -5.46
C VAL A 805 19.70 12.73 -5.44
N LEU A 806 19.52 11.42 -5.32
CA LEU A 806 20.52 10.41 -5.66
C LEU A 806 20.08 9.78 -6.99
N VAL A 807 21.03 9.50 -7.87
CA VAL A 807 20.78 8.92 -9.19
C VAL A 807 21.53 7.60 -9.30
N TYR A 808 20.80 6.54 -9.58
CA TYR A 808 21.31 5.18 -9.67
C TYR A 808 21.15 4.64 -11.09
N SER A 809 22.20 3.99 -11.59
CA SER A 809 22.14 3.12 -12.76
C SER A 809 21.66 1.74 -12.31
N ILE A 810 20.51 1.28 -12.81
CA ILE A 810 20.03 -0.08 -12.56
C ILE A 810 20.76 -1.03 -13.51
N CYS A 811 21.58 -1.92 -12.94
CA CYS A 811 22.38 -2.91 -13.66
C CYS A 811 22.13 -4.31 -13.09
N LEU A 812 22.06 -5.34 -13.93
CA LEU A 812 21.78 -6.71 -13.49
C LEU A 812 23.06 -7.46 -13.04
N PRO A 813 23.04 -8.24 -11.93
CA PRO A 813 24.21 -9.00 -11.47
C PRO A 813 24.52 -10.22 -12.36
N PRO A 814 25.80 -10.52 -12.68
CA PRO A 814 26.17 -11.68 -13.51
C PRO A 814 25.76 -13.06 -12.97
N ALA A 815 25.45 -13.16 -11.66
CA ALA A 815 25.17 -14.40 -10.95
C ALA A 815 23.69 -14.83 -10.96
N MET A 816 22.75 -13.95 -11.31
CA MET A 816 21.30 -14.28 -11.38
C MET A 816 20.88 -14.71 -12.80
N ARG A 817 21.59 -15.70 -13.33
CA ARG A 817 21.18 -16.42 -14.55
C ARG A 817 20.32 -17.62 -14.11
N HIS A 818 19.63 -18.25 -15.07
CA HIS A 818 18.86 -19.49 -14.90
C HIS A 818 17.63 -19.43 -13.97
N LEU A 819 16.51 -18.88 -14.47
CA LEU A 819 15.16 -19.34 -14.10
C LEU A 819 14.07 -19.11 -15.19
N MET A 820 14.26 -19.70 -16.39
CA MET A 820 13.20 -19.75 -17.41
C MET A 820 12.07 -20.74 -17.05
N ARG A 821 10.83 -20.24 -16.98
CA ARG A 821 9.53 -20.94 -17.05
C ARG A 821 8.45 -19.91 -17.43
N SER A 822 7.36 -20.25 -18.13
CA SER A 822 6.94 -21.50 -18.79
C SER A 822 5.96 -21.11 -19.92
N ASN A 823 6.01 -21.81 -21.06
CA ASN A 823 5.19 -21.50 -22.25
C ASN A 823 3.70 -21.33 -21.90
N ASP A 824 3.07 -20.25 -22.38
CA ASP A 824 1.62 -20.12 -22.35
C ASP A 824 1.03 -20.79 -23.60
N GLU A 825 0.64 -22.06 -23.45
CA GLU A 825 0.29 -22.93 -24.59
C GLU A 825 -1.02 -22.51 -25.32
N SER A 826 -1.81 -21.57 -24.80
CA SER A 826 -3.07 -21.16 -25.44
C SER A 826 -2.91 -20.12 -26.57
N LEU A 827 -2.21 -19.01 -26.33
CA LEU A 827 -2.15 -17.91 -27.30
C LEU A 827 -1.26 -18.23 -28.51
N SER A 828 -0.18 -18.97 -28.29
CA SER A 828 0.72 -19.39 -29.38
C SER A 828 0.08 -20.43 -30.31
N GLU A 829 -0.82 -21.27 -29.81
CA GLU A 829 -1.64 -22.16 -30.65
C GLU A 829 -2.72 -21.42 -31.45
N GLU A 830 -3.33 -20.37 -30.89
CA GLU A 830 -4.27 -19.53 -31.64
C GLU A 830 -3.58 -18.80 -32.79
N LEU A 831 -2.38 -18.26 -32.54
CA LEU A 831 -1.55 -17.60 -33.55
C LEU A 831 -1.01 -18.58 -34.60
N ASP A 832 -0.60 -19.79 -34.22
CA ASP A 832 -0.21 -20.85 -35.16
C ASP A 832 -1.31 -21.14 -36.18
N ARG A 833 -2.55 -21.34 -35.71
CA ARG A 833 -3.71 -21.58 -36.58
C ARG A 833 -3.96 -20.41 -37.53
N ALA A 834 -3.85 -19.17 -37.04
CA ALA A 834 -4.01 -17.97 -37.87
C ALA A 834 -2.91 -17.85 -38.92
N ILE A 835 -1.63 -17.99 -38.55
CA ILE A 835 -0.48 -17.94 -39.47
C ILE A 835 -0.58 -19.05 -40.53
N SER A 836 -0.94 -20.27 -40.12
CA SER A 836 -1.12 -21.41 -41.03
C SER A 836 -2.24 -21.20 -42.07
N SER A 837 -3.17 -20.28 -41.82
CA SER A 837 -4.29 -19.94 -42.71
C SER A 837 -3.98 -18.84 -43.76
N MET A 838 -2.83 -18.15 -43.66
CA MET A 838 -2.42 -17.11 -44.62
C MET A 838 -2.33 -17.65 -46.06
N GLY A 839 -2.81 -16.88 -47.03
CA GLY A 839 -2.82 -17.21 -48.47
C GLY A 839 -2.16 -16.13 -49.33
N ASP A 840 -2.27 -16.24 -50.66
CA ASP A 840 -1.57 -15.39 -51.64
C ASP A 840 -2.00 -13.91 -51.66
N GLN A 841 -2.92 -13.48 -50.78
CA GLN A 841 -3.35 -12.09 -50.63
C GLN A 841 -2.91 -11.48 -49.29
N ASP A 842 -2.42 -12.30 -48.37
CA ASP A 842 -1.97 -11.95 -47.02
C ASP A 842 -0.75 -12.80 -46.62
N ASP A 843 0.14 -13.06 -47.58
CA ASP A 843 1.34 -13.90 -47.43
C ASP A 843 2.47 -13.25 -46.60
N SER A 844 2.34 -11.95 -46.36
CA SER A 844 3.31 -11.09 -45.71
C SER A 844 2.59 -9.97 -44.95
N PHE A 845 3.17 -9.55 -43.83
CA PHE A 845 2.65 -8.45 -43.01
C PHE A 845 3.77 -7.68 -42.33
N ALA A 846 3.47 -6.46 -41.91
CA ALA A 846 4.33 -5.63 -41.08
C ALA A 846 3.61 -5.28 -39.78
N LEU A 847 4.17 -5.68 -38.65
CA LEU A 847 3.75 -5.23 -37.32
C LEU A 847 4.51 -3.94 -37.01
N LEU A 848 3.80 -2.82 -36.79
CA LEU A 848 4.47 -1.62 -36.30
C LEU A 848 4.85 -1.82 -34.82
N LEU A 849 6.02 -1.31 -34.46
CA LEU A 849 6.52 -1.33 -33.09
C LEU A 849 6.09 -0.02 -32.42
N ALA A 850 5.55 -0.12 -31.20
CA ALA A 850 5.00 1.01 -30.47
C ALA A 850 6.09 1.88 -29.80
N HIS A 851 7.33 1.41 -29.70
CA HIS A 851 8.47 2.19 -29.19
C HIS A 851 9.48 2.52 -30.29
N GLU A 852 10.24 3.58 -30.07
CA GLU A 852 11.37 3.95 -30.94
C GLU A 852 12.59 3.10 -30.63
N TYR A 853 13.31 2.71 -31.69
CA TYR A 853 14.58 1.98 -31.58
C TYR A 853 15.62 2.62 -32.49
N THR A 854 16.79 2.93 -31.92
CA THR A 854 17.90 3.45 -32.73
C THR A 854 18.45 2.33 -33.61
N GLY A 855 18.88 2.68 -34.84
CA GLY A 855 19.56 1.72 -35.73
C GLY A 855 20.80 1.08 -35.07
N LYS A 856 21.43 1.76 -34.11
CA LYS A 856 22.49 1.20 -33.27
C LYS A 856 21.97 0.10 -32.34
N SER A 857 20.93 0.37 -31.54
CA SER A 857 20.33 -0.62 -30.62
C SER A 857 19.84 -1.88 -31.36
N ILE A 858 19.18 -1.73 -32.51
CA ILE A 858 18.80 -2.87 -33.36
C ILE A 858 20.03 -3.59 -33.91
N THR A 859 21.10 -2.89 -34.30
CA THR A 859 22.32 -3.54 -34.80
C THR A 859 23.05 -4.34 -33.72
N GLU A 860 23.09 -3.84 -32.49
CA GLU A 860 23.81 -4.43 -31.36
C GLU A 860 23.05 -5.58 -30.69
N PHE A 861 21.71 -5.45 -30.54
CA PHE A 861 20.89 -6.40 -29.75
C PHE A 861 19.78 -7.09 -30.57
N GLY A 862 19.52 -6.68 -31.81
CA GLY A 862 18.48 -7.25 -32.66
C GLY A 862 17.10 -7.16 -32.02
N SER A 863 16.39 -8.29 -31.99
CA SER A 863 15.08 -8.41 -31.31
C SER A 863 15.17 -8.32 -29.77
N GLY A 864 16.38 -8.42 -29.19
CA GLY A 864 16.61 -8.14 -27.77
C GLY A 864 16.47 -6.66 -27.42
N ALA A 865 16.62 -5.75 -28.39
CA ALA A 865 16.36 -4.33 -28.15
C ALA A 865 14.87 -4.02 -27.91
N LEU A 866 13.95 -4.91 -28.31
CA LEU A 866 12.50 -4.68 -28.22
C LEU A 866 12.04 -4.61 -26.76
N LYS A 867 11.10 -3.70 -26.47
CA LYS A 867 10.64 -3.38 -25.11
C LYS A 867 9.14 -3.58 -24.95
N ASN A 868 8.72 -3.84 -23.71
CA ASN A 868 7.32 -3.92 -23.29
C ASN A 868 6.44 -4.69 -24.29
N VAL A 869 5.43 -4.01 -24.85
CA VAL A 869 4.46 -4.58 -25.78
C VAL A 869 5.07 -5.13 -27.06
N ASP A 870 6.13 -4.50 -27.59
CA ASP A 870 6.79 -4.94 -28.82
C ASP A 870 7.51 -6.26 -28.60
N ARG A 871 8.15 -6.39 -27.43
CA ARG A 871 8.81 -7.62 -27.01
C ARG A 871 7.79 -8.74 -26.77
N ALA A 872 6.68 -8.45 -26.09
CA ALA A 872 5.63 -9.43 -25.84
C ALA A 872 5.03 -9.96 -27.16
N ARG A 873 4.58 -9.05 -28.04
CA ARG A 873 4.08 -9.38 -29.39
C ARG A 873 5.11 -10.15 -30.21
N PHE A 874 6.38 -9.75 -30.19
CA PHE A 874 7.45 -10.43 -30.94
C PHE A 874 7.78 -11.83 -30.40
N GLN A 875 7.86 -12.04 -29.08
CA GLN A 875 8.11 -13.36 -28.50
C GLN A 875 6.94 -14.30 -28.76
N THR A 876 5.69 -13.84 -28.59
CA THR A 876 4.50 -14.63 -28.90
C THR A 876 4.46 -15.05 -30.38
N LEU A 877 4.77 -14.13 -31.31
CA LEU A 877 4.94 -14.47 -32.74
C LEU A 877 6.03 -15.50 -32.98
N LYS A 878 7.18 -15.36 -32.32
CA LYS A 878 8.34 -16.25 -32.46
C LYS A 878 8.06 -17.64 -31.88
N GLU A 879 7.23 -17.75 -30.86
CA GLU A 879 6.78 -19.00 -30.26
C GLU A 879 5.74 -19.70 -31.13
N ALA A 880 4.67 -19.01 -31.52
CA ALA A 880 3.68 -19.50 -32.49
C ALA A 880 4.36 -20.02 -33.78
N ASN A 881 5.30 -19.26 -34.33
CA ASN A 881 6.03 -19.63 -35.56
C ASN A 881 6.93 -20.88 -35.42
N ARG A 882 7.21 -21.37 -34.20
CA ARG A 882 7.84 -22.69 -34.00
C ARG A 882 6.85 -23.84 -34.22
N LEU A 883 5.58 -23.62 -33.91
CA LEU A 883 4.49 -24.61 -34.06
C LEU A 883 4.07 -24.75 -35.53
N VAL A 884 4.07 -23.64 -36.27
CA VAL A 884 3.69 -23.56 -37.69
C VAL A 884 4.44 -24.57 -38.57
N VAL A 885 3.70 -25.21 -39.47
CA VAL A 885 4.21 -26.20 -40.42
C VAL A 885 5.35 -25.63 -41.29
N PRO A 886 6.42 -26.40 -41.61
CA PRO A 886 7.66 -25.83 -42.14
C PRO A 886 7.54 -24.98 -43.42
N ASN A 887 6.55 -25.26 -44.28
CA ASN A 887 6.28 -24.54 -45.53
C ASN A 887 5.41 -23.28 -45.36
N LYS A 888 4.93 -22.98 -44.14
CA LYS A 888 4.15 -21.78 -43.79
C LYS A 888 4.84 -20.91 -42.72
N ARG A 889 6.03 -21.30 -42.23
CA ARG A 889 6.77 -20.53 -41.22
C ARG A 889 7.17 -19.16 -41.73
N LEU A 890 6.88 -18.15 -40.92
CA LEU A 890 7.24 -16.75 -41.16
C LEU A 890 8.75 -16.57 -41.09
N GLN A 891 9.28 -15.72 -41.98
CA GLN A 891 10.62 -15.18 -41.87
C GLN A 891 10.52 -13.81 -41.21
N LEU A 892 10.98 -13.71 -39.96
CA LEU A 892 10.90 -12.48 -39.18
C LEU A 892 12.12 -11.59 -39.44
N PHE A 893 11.88 -10.30 -39.67
CA PHE A 893 12.88 -9.26 -39.87
C PHE A 893 12.50 -8.02 -39.06
N ILE A 894 13.48 -7.17 -38.77
CA ILE A 894 13.26 -5.83 -38.23
C ILE A 894 13.56 -4.85 -39.37
N ALA A 895 12.64 -3.94 -39.65
CA ALA A 895 12.79 -2.95 -40.72
C ALA A 895 12.83 -1.54 -40.14
N GLN A 896 13.86 -0.77 -40.49
CA GLN A 896 13.87 0.67 -40.28
C GLN A 896 13.33 1.33 -41.55
N LEU A 897 12.20 2.03 -41.41
CA LEU A 897 11.55 2.79 -42.47
C LEU A 897 12.01 4.24 -42.37
N LYS A 898 12.43 4.85 -43.48
CA LYS A 898 12.76 6.28 -43.57
C LYS A 898 12.01 6.92 -44.72
N HIS A 899 11.46 8.10 -44.47
CA HIS A 899 10.72 8.88 -45.42
C HIS A 899 11.14 10.35 -45.31
N ASP A 900 11.54 10.95 -46.43
CA ASP A 900 11.85 12.37 -46.51
C ASP A 900 10.91 13.00 -47.55
N ILE A 901 10.07 13.94 -47.12
CA ILE A 901 9.24 14.75 -48.00
C ILE A 901 9.87 16.15 -48.07
N SER A 902 9.80 16.80 -49.24
CA SER A 902 9.86 18.25 -49.33
C SER A 902 8.55 18.81 -49.91
N TYR A 903 8.06 19.93 -49.40
CA TYR A 903 6.91 20.72 -49.86
C TYR A 903 7.42 22.12 -50.31
N TRP A 904 6.52 23.04 -50.71
CA TRP A 904 6.77 24.47 -50.90
C TRP A 904 5.47 25.28 -50.79
N ASP A 905 5.57 26.58 -50.51
CA ASP A 905 4.43 27.50 -50.39
C ASP A 905 4.12 28.17 -51.75
N ASP A 906 2.90 27.98 -52.26
CA ASP A 906 2.43 28.62 -53.51
C ASP A 906 1.75 29.99 -53.29
N GLY A 907 1.67 30.47 -52.05
CA GLY A 907 0.94 31.68 -51.66
C GLY A 907 -0.50 31.44 -51.22
N GLY A 908 -0.91 30.17 -51.05
CA GLY A 908 -2.20 29.78 -50.49
C GLY A 908 -2.30 28.33 -50.02
N SER A 909 -1.35 27.45 -50.40
CA SER A 909 -1.28 26.05 -50.01
C SER A 909 0.16 25.52 -50.00
N TRP A 910 0.38 24.45 -49.23
CA TRP A 910 1.63 23.69 -49.24
C TRP A 910 1.54 22.57 -50.28
N ILE A 911 2.42 22.59 -51.28
CA ILE A 911 2.44 21.62 -52.39
C ILE A 911 3.67 20.71 -52.27
N GLU A 912 3.49 19.40 -52.42
CA GLU A 912 4.58 18.42 -52.33
C GLU A 912 5.56 18.60 -53.53
N ASN A 913 6.83 18.77 -53.22
CA ASN A 913 7.95 19.00 -54.15
C ASN A 913 8.72 17.71 -54.43
N THR A 914 9.21 17.01 -53.40
CA THR A 914 9.90 15.71 -53.53
C THR A 914 9.48 14.74 -52.45
N ARG A 915 9.67 13.44 -52.70
CA ARG A 915 9.31 12.36 -51.79
C ARG A 915 10.28 11.20 -51.98
N ASP A 916 11.18 11.00 -51.01
CA ASP A 916 12.14 9.90 -50.97
C ASP A 916 11.72 8.87 -49.91
N GLU A 917 11.76 7.58 -50.26
CA GLU A 917 11.33 6.47 -49.40
C GLU A 917 12.40 5.37 -49.38
N SER A 918 12.85 4.97 -48.19
CA SER A 918 13.85 3.92 -48.06
C SER A 918 13.59 2.97 -46.89
N ILE A 919 13.98 1.71 -47.08
CA ILE A 919 13.88 0.66 -46.07
C ILE A 919 15.26 0.04 -45.82
N THR A 920 15.64 -0.05 -44.55
CA THR A 920 16.81 -0.79 -44.09
C THR A 920 16.40 -2.03 -43.33
N TRP A 921 16.84 -3.20 -43.79
CA TRP A 921 16.43 -4.49 -43.21
C TRP A 921 17.50 -5.04 -42.27
N TYR A 922 17.06 -5.62 -41.17
CA TYR A 922 17.86 -6.25 -40.13
C TYR A 922 17.30 -7.64 -39.81
N SER A 923 18.19 -8.59 -39.52
CA SER A 923 17.79 -9.88 -38.96
C SER A 923 17.34 -9.75 -37.50
N PRO A 924 16.62 -10.74 -36.93
CA PRO A 924 16.27 -10.78 -35.51
C PRO A 924 17.45 -10.78 -34.52
N VAL A 925 18.68 -10.95 -35.01
CA VAL A 925 19.94 -10.89 -34.24
C VAL A 925 20.78 -9.64 -34.59
N GLY A 926 20.15 -8.61 -35.16
CA GLY A 926 20.74 -7.29 -35.39
C GLY A 926 21.64 -7.16 -36.61
N LYS A 927 22.05 -8.27 -37.24
CA LYS A 927 22.80 -8.20 -38.51
C LYS A 927 22.00 -7.44 -39.58
N LYS A 928 22.51 -6.29 -40.03
CA LYS A 928 22.01 -5.51 -41.18
C LYS A 928 22.10 -6.36 -42.45
N LEU A 929 21.00 -6.45 -43.19
CA LEU A 929 20.84 -7.33 -44.36
C LEU A 929 20.88 -6.57 -45.69
N GLY A 930 20.46 -5.31 -45.70
CA GLY A 930 20.47 -4.48 -46.91
C GLY A 930 19.72 -3.16 -46.73
N HIS A 931 19.74 -2.35 -47.78
CA HIS A 931 19.04 -1.07 -47.88
C HIS A 931 18.44 -0.95 -49.28
N SER A 932 17.23 -0.40 -49.38
CA SER A 932 16.54 -0.14 -50.64
C SER A 932 16.06 1.31 -50.64
N LEU A 933 16.31 2.03 -51.74
CA LEU A 933 16.16 3.49 -51.87
C LEU A 933 14.90 3.92 -52.64
N ASP A 934 14.14 2.97 -53.18
CA ASP A 934 13.03 3.25 -54.08
C ASP A 934 12.04 2.08 -54.03
N VAL A 935 11.02 2.18 -53.16
CA VAL A 935 10.37 1.00 -52.56
C VAL A 935 8.85 0.94 -52.78
N ASN A 936 8.44 0.46 -53.95
CA ASN A 936 7.03 0.10 -54.24
C ASN A 936 6.57 -1.21 -53.54
N VAL A 937 6.94 -1.41 -52.26
CA VAL A 937 6.50 -2.56 -51.46
C VAL A 937 5.21 -2.19 -50.74
N ARG A 938 4.13 -2.92 -51.01
CA ARG A 938 2.89 -2.81 -50.21
C ARG A 938 3.04 -3.63 -48.94
N LEU A 939 2.96 -2.98 -47.79
CA LEU A 939 2.97 -3.65 -46.49
C LEU A 939 1.54 -3.87 -46.00
N ASN A 940 1.19 -5.12 -45.67
CA ASN A 940 -0.06 -5.42 -44.96
C ASN A 940 0.13 -5.08 -43.47
N LEU A 941 -0.26 -3.87 -43.07
CA LEU A 941 0.00 -3.35 -41.73
C LEU A 941 -0.90 -4.03 -40.69
N LEU A 942 -0.28 -4.65 -39.69
CA LEU A 942 -0.96 -5.09 -38.48
C LEU A 942 -0.92 -3.95 -37.47
N ASP A 943 -2.11 -3.52 -37.07
CA ASP A 943 -2.31 -2.57 -35.99
C ASP A 943 -3.13 -3.24 -34.86
N PRO A 944 -2.44 -3.88 -33.90
CA PRO A 944 -3.06 -4.32 -32.64
C PRO A 944 -3.36 -3.17 -31.66
N GLY A 945 -2.74 -1.99 -31.79
CA GLY A 945 -2.94 -0.83 -30.91
C GLY A 945 -4.23 -0.04 -31.21
N LYS A 946 -4.74 -0.13 -32.44
CA LYS A 946 -5.85 0.65 -33.01
C LYS A 946 -5.54 2.14 -33.11
N GLU A 947 -4.30 2.46 -33.39
CA GLU A 947 -3.80 3.82 -33.60
C GLU A 947 -4.21 4.33 -35.00
N ALA A 948 -4.62 5.58 -35.12
CA ALA A 948 -4.94 6.17 -36.42
C ALA A 948 -3.68 6.27 -37.30
N LEU A 949 -3.85 6.22 -38.62
CA LEU A 949 -2.73 6.30 -39.57
C LEU A 949 -1.79 7.51 -39.34
N SER A 950 -2.31 8.65 -38.87
CA SER A 950 -1.49 9.80 -38.45
C SER A 950 -0.67 9.54 -37.18
N GLU A 951 -1.24 8.85 -36.19
CA GLU A 951 -0.61 8.57 -34.90
C GLU A 951 0.57 7.60 -35.05
N LEU A 952 0.52 6.71 -36.06
CA LEU A 952 1.58 5.76 -36.40
C LEU A 952 2.86 6.41 -37.00
N TRP A 953 2.78 7.65 -37.50
CA TRP A 953 3.88 8.28 -38.26
C TRP A 953 4.24 9.71 -37.83
N MET A 954 3.27 10.56 -37.50
CA MET A 954 3.52 11.97 -37.13
C MET A 954 4.45 12.16 -35.92
N PRO A 955 4.40 11.33 -34.85
CA PRO A 955 5.26 11.54 -33.67
C PRO A 955 6.76 11.31 -33.91
N HIS A 956 7.14 10.71 -35.03
CA HIS A 956 8.48 10.15 -35.26
C HIS A 956 9.29 10.89 -36.35
N GLY A 957 8.79 12.03 -36.84
CA GLY A 957 9.49 12.90 -37.81
C GLY A 957 10.18 14.11 -37.15
N ASN A 958 11.39 14.45 -37.60
CA ASN A 958 12.04 15.72 -37.24
C ASN A 958 11.64 16.82 -38.23
N SER A 959 10.86 17.80 -37.79
CA SER A 959 10.59 19.04 -38.54
C SER A 959 11.61 20.14 -38.20
N THR A 960 12.48 20.50 -39.14
CA THR A 960 13.39 21.65 -39.00
C THR A 960 12.78 22.91 -39.60
N PHE A 961 12.45 23.89 -38.74
CA PHE A 961 11.81 25.14 -39.14
C PHE A 961 12.83 26.23 -39.53
N GLU A 962 13.25 26.28 -40.79
CA GLU A 962 13.83 27.50 -41.39
C GLU A 962 13.20 27.77 -42.76
N GLY A 963 12.23 28.69 -42.80
CA GLY A 963 11.77 29.41 -44.01
C GLY A 963 11.39 28.57 -45.25
N ALA A 964 10.09 28.34 -45.43
CA ALA A 964 9.46 27.48 -46.44
C ALA A 964 9.63 25.99 -46.13
N TRP A 965 8.50 25.33 -45.86
CA TRP A 965 8.45 23.97 -45.39
C TRP A 965 8.84 22.95 -46.45
N CYS A 966 9.72 22.03 -46.02
CA CYS A 966 9.75 20.64 -46.48
C CYS A 966 8.39 19.96 -46.31
#